data_AF-A0A963TGG5-F1
#
_entry.id   AF-A0A963TGG5-F1
#
_cell.length_a   1.000
_cell.length_b   1.000
_cell.length_c   1.000
_cell.angle_alpha   90.00
_cell.angle_beta   90.00
_cell.angle_gamma   90.00
#
_symmetry.space_group_name_H-M   'P 1'
#
loop_
_entity.id
_entity.type
_entity.pdbx_description
1 polymer ?
#
loop_
_entity_poly.entity_id
_entity_poly.type
_entity_poly.pdbx_seq_one_letter_code
_entity_poly.pdbx_strand_id
1 'polypeptide(L)'
;MLIKRTGGVASGRRLSRALSGATGGTMDRRSFLKRSGLAAGGATLAAATPLGMVKPAQAQVKGASAEVKRIQSVCTHCSVGCTVVAEVDKGVWVGQEPGFDSPINLGSHCAKGAAVREHAHNTRRLKYPMKLEGGKWKKVSWEQAVNEIGDKMLEIRKTSGPDSVYWLGSAKFNNEQSYLFRKFYAFWGSNNGDHQARICHSTTVAGVANTWGYGAMTNSYNDIHNSRSIFLIGSNPAEAHPVAVQHILKAKEMNNASLIVCDPRFTRTAAHADEFVRFRPGTDVALIWGILWHIFENEWEDKEFIRQRVWGLDQVKAEIRKWNPDETERVTGVPGSQLRRVARLMANNRPGTFVWCMGGTQHTNGNNNTRAYCILQLALGNMGTAGGGANIFRGHDNVQGATDMCVLSHSLPGYYGLAAGSWKHWARVWDVDYEYLKGRFASQKLMESAGIPVSRWIDGVLEKKENMDQPDNVRAMVLWGHAVNSQTRLPEMKTAMEKLDLMVVIDPVPTFAAVIPDRQDGVYVLPASTQFETYGSVTASNRSIQWRDKVVDPVFESKPDHVIMYLLAKKLGFEKEMFKKITINGDEPLIEDVTREFNGGLWTIGYTGQSPERLRKHMANQATFDKTTLQAVGGPCDGDYYGLPWPCWGTPELNHPGTPILYDTSKPVAEGGLCFRARYGVERNGQNLLAEGSYPVGSEIKDGYPEFTMAMLKKLGWDKDLTDAERAAIDKVAGDKTNWKTDLSGGIQRVAIKHGCAPFGNAKARTVVWTFPDPVPLHREPLYTPRRDLVADYPTYDDRKSYRLPTLYASIQNKDFSKDFPMILTSGRLVEYEGGGDESRSNKWLAELQQDMFCELNPVDANNAGIRDGQMMWVHSPEGGKVRVKAMVTQRVGRGVAFMPFHFGGHWQGESLRAKYPDGTDPYVLGEASNMCGTYGYDSVTQMQETKTTLCRIEAA
;
A
#
# COMPACT_ATOMS: atom_id res chain seq x y z
N MET A 1 23.72 13.59 24.56
CA MET A 1 23.06 14.30 25.67
C MET A 1 21.58 14.38 25.37
N LEU A 2 20.76 13.55 26.03
CA LEU A 2 19.30 13.63 25.98
C LEU A 2 18.83 14.05 27.37
N ILE A 3 18.38 15.31 27.50
CA ILE A 3 17.81 15.77 28.77
C ILE A 3 16.33 15.39 28.76
N LYS A 4 16.04 14.33 29.53
CA LYS A 4 14.68 13.96 29.93
C LYS A 4 14.07 15.19 30.64
N ARG A 5 13.09 15.87 30.02
CA ARG A 5 12.29 16.87 30.73
C ARG A 5 11.34 16.15 31.67
N THR A 6 11.83 15.78 32.85
CA THR A 6 11.00 15.35 33.97
C THR A 6 10.45 16.57 34.69
N GLY A 7 9.12 16.66 34.78
CA GLY A 7 8.41 17.40 35.82
C GLY A 7 8.58 18.91 35.83
N GLY A 8 7.61 19.63 35.27
CA GLY A 8 7.51 21.08 35.43
C GLY A 8 6.10 21.57 35.13
N VAL A 9 5.25 21.60 36.15
CA VAL A 9 3.99 22.35 36.12
C VAL A 9 4.33 23.80 35.78
N ALA A 10 3.80 24.31 34.68
CA ALA A 10 4.05 25.67 34.23
C ALA A 10 3.42 26.68 35.20
N SER A 11 4.16 27.12 36.21
CA SER A 11 3.85 28.35 36.95
C SER A 11 4.22 29.55 36.06
N GLY A 12 3.20 30.22 35.53
CA GLY A 12 3.37 31.41 34.68
C GLY A 12 4.17 32.52 35.36
N ARG A 13 5.08 33.14 34.61
CA ARG A 13 5.89 34.28 35.05
C ARG A 13 5.03 35.53 35.24
N ARG A 14 5.10 36.11 36.44
CA ARG A 14 4.48 37.35 36.94
C ARG A 14 4.91 38.66 36.22
N LEU A 15 5.13 38.66 34.90
CA LEU A 15 5.53 39.89 34.17
C LEU A 15 4.57 40.34 33.05
N SER A 16 3.46 39.64 32.82
CA SER A 16 2.45 40.05 31.82
C SER A 16 1.29 40.89 32.40
N ARG A 17 1.26 41.10 33.72
CA ARG A 17 0.14 41.79 34.41
C ARG A 17 0.35 43.29 34.65
N ALA A 18 1.44 43.88 34.15
CA ALA A 18 1.73 45.31 34.31
C ALA A 18 1.56 46.13 33.01
N LEU A 19 1.17 45.49 31.89
CA LEU A 19 1.04 46.17 30.57
C LEU A 19 -0.37 46.06 29.96
N SER A 20 -1.35 45.52 30.67
CA SER A 20 -2.74 45.42 30.20
C SER A 20 -3.62 46.62 30.60
N GLY A 21 -3.01 47.78 30.85
CA GLY A 21 -3.66 48.96 31.41
C GLY A 21 -3.63 50.19 30.50
N ALA A 22 -3.71 50.04 29.17
CA ALA A 22 -4.01 51.16 28.27
C ALA A 22 -4.47 50.63 26.91
N THR A 23 -5.56 51.21 26.41
CA THR A 23 -6.17 50.98 25.07
C THR A 23 -7.11 49.77 24.95
N GLY A 24 -8.30 49.90 25.55
CA GLY A 24 -9.48 49.13 25.16
C GLY A 24 -10.19 49.76 23.97
N GLY A 25 -10.76 48.92 23.10
CA GLY A 25 -11.71 49.30 22.05
C GLY A 25 -11.60 48.44 20.78
N THR A 26 -12.56 47.55 20.55
CA THR A 26 -12.71 46.76 19.31
C THR A 26 -13.01 47.68 18.12
N MET A 27 -12.20 47.61 17.05
CA MET A 27 -12.44 48.33 15.79
C MET A 27 -13.31 47.51 14.83
N ASP A 28 -14.34 48.13 14.27
CA ASP A 28 -15.15 47.52 13.22
C ASP A 28 -14.61 47.77 11.80
N ARG A 29 -15.13 46.99 10.84
CA ARG A 29 -14.73 46.98 9.43
C ARG A 29 -14.94 48.33 8.72
N ARG A 30 -15.87 49.16 9.19
CA ARG A 30 -16.18 50.48 8.61
C ARG A 30 -15.18 51.54 9.07
N SER A 31 -14.69 51.41 10.30
CA SER A 31 -13.66 52.25 10.90
C SER A 31 -12.28 51.99 10.29
N PHE A 32 -11.98 50.74 9.93
CA PHE A 32 -10.77 50.36 9.20
C PHE A 32 -10.73 51.02 7.80
N LEU A 33 -11.81 50.89 7.02
CA LEU A 33 -11.86 51.42 5.65
C LEU A 33 -11.80 52.96 5.59
N LYS A 34 -12.39 53.68 6.56
CA LYS A 34 -12.26 55.14 6.64
C LYS A 34 -10.84 55.61 6.97
N ARG A 35 -10.10 54.85 7.78
CA ARG A 35 -8.69 55.18 8.11
C ARG A 35 -7.73 54.84 6.98
N SER A 36 -7.99 53.77 6.23
CA SER A 36 -7.20 53.42 5.04
C SER A 36 -7.36 54.45 3.91
N GLY A 37 -8.53 55.09 3.79
CA GLY A 37 -8.78 56.15 2.81
C GLY A 37 -8.10 57.49 3.10
N LEU A 38 -7.70 57.76 4.36
CA LEU A 38 -7.01 59.00 4.77
C LEU A 38 -5.49 58.88 4.75
N ALA A 39 -4.93 57.72 4.40
CA ALA A 39 -3.49 57.50 4.26
C ALA A 39 -2.96 57.71 2.82
N ALA A 40 -3.80 58.23 1.91
CA ALA A 40 -3.42 58.51 0.51
C ALA A 40 -2.87 59.95 0.29
N GLY A 41 -2.69 60.75 1.35
CA GLY A 41 -2.38 62.18 1.25
C GLY A 41 -1.07 62.66 1.88
N GLY A 42 -0.07 61.79 2.05
CA GLY A 42 1.17 62.11 2.79
C GLY A 42 2.46 61.70 2.07
N ALA A 43 2.56 61.99 0.77
CA ALA A 43 3.79 61.79 0.01
C ALA A 43 4.80 62.91 0.31
N THR A 44 5.54 62.86 1.43
CA THR A 44 6.74 63.74 1.61
C THR A 44 7.74 63.37 2.72
N LEU A 45 7.63 62.24 3.43
CA LEU A 45 8.54 61.95 4.56
C LEU A 45 9.07 60.50 4.62
N ALA A 46 9.40 59.92 3.47
CA ALA A 46 10.05 58.61 3.36
C ALA A 46 11.41 58.67 2.64
N ALA A 47 12.12 59.81 2.71
CA ALA A 47 13.44 60.00 2.10
C ALA A 47 14.61 59.86 3.11
N ALA A 48 14.37 59.48 4.36
CA ALA A 48 15.40 59.43 5.42
C ALA A 48 15.57 58.06 6.10
N THR A 49 14.91 57.01 5.62
CA THR A 49 15.17 55.62 6.06
C THR A 49 15.82 54.86 4.91
N PRO A 50 17.00 54.26 5.09
CA PRO A 50 17.61 53.49 4.02
C PRO A 50 16.71 52.29 3.73
N LEU A 51 16.15 52.24 2.52
CA LEU A 51 15.49 51.08 1.91
C LEU A 51 16.51 49.97 1.65
N GLY A 52 17.11 49.47 2.73
CA GLY A 52 18.15 48.46 2.75
C GLY A 52 17.86 47.41 3.80
N MET A 53 16.68 46.78 3.77
CA MET A 53 16.38 45.60 4.60
C MET A 53 15.74 44.45 3.81
N VAL A 54 16.07 44.31 2.52
CA VAL A 54 16.18 43.01 1.87
C VAL A 54 17.36 43.07 0.89
N LYS A 55 18.56 42.69 1.37
CA LYS A 55 19.61 42.24 0.44
C LYS A 55 19.38 40.75 0.21
N PRO A 56 19.51 40.23 -1.02
CA PRO A 56 19.73 38.81 -1.20
C PRO A 56 20.95 38.46 -0.36
N ALA A 57 20.81 37.53 0.57
CA ALA A 57 21.95 37.03 1.32
C ALA A 57 22.85 36.29 0.32
N GLN A 58 23.88 36.98 -0.17
CA GLN A 58 25.04 36.28 -0.73
C GLN A 58 25.69 35.58 0.44
N ALA A 59 25.57 34.25 0.47
CA ALA A 59 26.31 33.41 1.39
C ALA A 59 27.78 33.84 1.37
N GLN A 60 28.40 34.01 2.54
CA GLN A 60 29.85 34.10 2.62
C GLN A 60 30.41 32.88 1.90
N VAL A 61 31.10 33.12 0.78
CA VAL A 61 31.86 32.08 0.08
C VAL A 61 32.99 31.68 1.02
N LYS A 62 32.75 30.67 1.85
CA LYS A 62 33.84 29.89 2.44
C LYS A 62 34.59 29.29 1.25
N GLY A 63 35.90 29.59 1.20
CA GLY A 63 36.75 29.34 0.04
C GLY A 63 36.60 27.94 -0.52
N ALA A 64 36.56 27.85 -1.86
CA ALA A 64 36.60 26.65 -2.69
C ALA A 64 36.31 25.31 -1.96
N SER A 65 35.10 25.17 -1.41
CA SER A 65 34.58 23.85 -1.06
C SER A 65 34.28 23.13 -2.37
N ALA A 66 34.54 21.83 -2.43
CA ALA A 66 34.13 20.99 -3.55
C ALA A 66 32.63 21.22 -3.89
N GLU A 67 32.27 21.08 -5.16
CA GLU A 67 30.90 21.27 -5.62
C GLU A 67 29.95 20.30 -4.89
N VAL A 68 29.00 20.85 -4.12
CA VAL A 68 27.95 20.06 -3.47
C VAL A 68 27.05 19.50 -4.56
N LYS A 69 27.08 18.18 -4.74
CA LYS A 69 26.25 17.50 -5.75
C LYS A 69 24.81 17.43 -5.27
N ARG A 70 23.88 17.82 -6.13
CA ARG A 70 22.44 17.61 -5.91
C ARG A 70 22.00 16.32 -6.59
N ILE A 71 21.40 15.42 -5.82
CA ILE A 71 20.92 14.13 -6.30
C ILE A 71 19.42 14.05 -6.04
N GLN A 72 18.65 13.77 -7.09
CA GLN A 72 17.21 13.55 -6.96
C GLN A 72 16.92 12.08 -6.69
N SER A 73 16.12 11.81 -5.67
CA SER A 73 15.62 10.47 -5.38
C SER A 73 14.18 10.55 -4.88
N VAL A 74 13.60 9.42 -4.48
CA VAL A 74 12.18 9.32 -4.09
C VAL A 74 12.08 8.89 -2.64
N CYS A 75 11.28 9.60 -1.84
CA CYS A 75 11.01 9.28 -0.45
C CYS A 75 10.62 7.80 -0.27
N THR A 76 11.13 7.20 0.80
CA THR A 76 11.05 5.76 1.04
C THR A 76 9.92 5.37 1.97
N HIS A 77 9.08 6.29 2.45
CA HIS A 77 8.09 5.99 3.49
C HIS A 77 6.73 5.52 2.96
N CYS A 78 5.93 6.43 2.40
CA CYS A 78 4.58 6.12 1.93
C CYS A 78 4.49 6.20 0.41
N SER A 79 3.41 5.65 -0.14
CA SER A 79 3.15 5.53 -1.57
C SER A 79 2.85 6.82 -2.34
N VAL A 80 2.99 8.01 -1.71
CA VAL A 80 2.77 9.29 -2.40
C VAL A 80 3.82 9.50 -3.49
N GLY A 81 5.08 9.10 -3.24
CA GLY A 81 6.16 9.22 -4.22
C GLY A 81 6.78 10.61 -4.29
N CYS A 82 6.99 11.26 -3.14
CA CYS A 82 7.59 12.60 -3.05
C CYS A 82 9.06 12.59 -3.50
N THR A 83 9.47 13.58 -4.29
CA THR A 83 10.88 13.77 -4.65
C THR A 83 11.66 14.41 -3.50
N VAL A 84 12.84 13.86 -3.24
CA VAL A 84 13.84 14.36 -2.29
C VAL A 84 15.03 14.83 -3.11
N VAL A 85 15.48 16.06 -2.90
CA VAL A 85 16.71 16.60 -3.48
C VAL A 85 17.79 16.55 -2.41
N ALA A 86 18.65 15.56 -2.46
CA ALA A 86 19.76 15.39 -1.53
C ALA A 86 20.96 16.24 -1.93
N GLU A 87 21.58 16.90 -0.95
CA GLU A 87 22.82 17.65 -1.11
C GLU A 87 23.98 16.80 -0.56
N VAL A 88 24.94 16.46 -1.42
CA VAL A 88 26.02 15.52 -1.14
C VAL A 88 27.37 16.20 -1.34
N ASP A 89 28.19 16.24 -0.28
CA ASP A 89 29.57 16.74 -0.31
C ASP A 89 30.52 15.59 -0.03
N LYS A 90 31.46 15.32 -0.95
CA LYS A 90 32.45 14.22 -0.84
C LYS A 90 31.85 12.87 -0.44
N GLY A 91 30.72 12.51 -1.03
CA GLY A 91 30.01 11.25 -0.76
C GLY A 91 29.17 11.24 0.53
N VAL A 92 29.12 12.35 1.27
CA VAL A 92 28.35 12.48 2.52
C VAL A 92 27.08 13.28 2.26
N TRP A 93 25.92 12.76 2.66
CA TRP A 93 24.65 13.48 2.58
C TRP A 93 24.58 14.60 3.65
N VAL A 94 24.82 15.85 3.26
CA VAL A 94 24.94 17.00 4.19
C VAL A 94 23.65 17.79 4.36
N GLY A 95 22.78 17.84 3.35
CA GLY A 95 21.52 18.59 3.38
C GLY A 95 20.45 17.96 2.49
N GLN A 96 19.19 18.38 2.61
CA GLN A 96 18.13 17.98 1.68
C GLN A 96 17.07 19.08 1.55
N GLU A 97 16.44 19.14 0.39
CA GLU A 97 15.27 19.98 0.11
C GLU A 97 14.16 19.13 -0.54
N PRO A 98 12.88 19.51 -0.38
CA PRO A 98 11.80 18.89 -1.16
C PRO A 98 11.94 19.26 -2.64
N GLY A 99 11.53 18.34 -3.54
CA GLY A 99 11.42 18.64 -4.96
C GLY A 99 10.33 19.69 -5.26
N PHE A 100 10.74 20.92 -5.58
CA PHE A 100 9.83 22.01 -5.99
C PHE A 100 9.25 21.79 -7.40
N ASP A 101 10.06 21.24 -8.29
CA ASP A 101 9.65 20.92 -9.66
C ASP A 101 8.85 19.63 -9.76
N SER A 102 8.91 18.77 -8.72
CA SER A 102 8.15 17.54 -8.69
C SER A 102 6.65 17.84 -8.73
N PRO A 103 5.90 17.32 -9.72
CA PRO A 103 4.47 17.57 -9.80
C PRO A 103 3.69 16.89 -8.66
N ILE A 104 4.33 15.96 -7.92
CA ILE A 104 3.71 15.25 -6.81
C ILE A 104 3.75 16.08 -5.53
N ASN A 105 4.94 16.39 -5.00
CA ASN A 105 5.03 17.02 -3.68
C ASN A 105 5.11 18.55 -3.73
N LEU A 106 5.33 19.18 -4.88
CA LEU A 106 5.21 20.63 -5.08
C LEU A 106 5.98 21.46 -4.03
N GLY A 107 7.19 21.01 -3.66
CA GLY A 107 8.01 21.67 -2.64
C GLY A 107 7.62 21.33 -1.19
N SER A 108 6.78 20.31 -0.96
CA SER A 108 6.37 19.87 0.38
C SER A 108 7.07 18.59 0.85
N HIS A 109 7.24 18.49 2.17
CA HIS A 109 7.55 17.25 2.87
C HIS A 109 6.64 17.09 4.09
N CYS A 110 6.31 15.84 4.44
CA CYS A 110 5.78 15.53 5.77
C CYS A 110 6.94 15.34 6.76
N ALA A 111 6.65 15.22 8.06
CA ALA A 111 7.67 14.99 9.09
C ALA A 111 8.62 13.82 8.75
N LYS A 112 8.07 12.70 8.27
CA LYS A 112 8.87 11.55 7.82
C LYS A 112 9.79 11.89 6.64
N GLY A 113 9.24 12.55 5.62
CA GLY A 113 9.98 12.97 4.42
C GLY A 113 11.10 13.97 4.73
N ALA A 114 10.89 14.88 5.67
CA ALA A 114 11.89 15.84 6.11
C ALA A 114 13.04 15.20 6.91
N ALA A 115 12.79 14.01 7.50
CA ALA A 115 13.75 13.32 8.35
C ALA A 115 14.52 12.18 7.64
N VAL A 116 14.30 11.95 6.33
CA VAL A 116 14.87 10.78 5.61
C VAL A 116 16.39 10.80 5.53
N ARG A 117 17.04 11.97 5.53
CA ARG A 117 18.50 12.08 5.60
C ARG A 117 19.08 11.32 6.80
N GLU A 118 18.37 11.26 7.92
CA GLU A 118 18.87 10.52 9.09
C GLU A 118 18.99 9.02 8.81
N HIS A 119 18.33 8.43 7.81
CA HIS A 119 18.54 7.02 7.48
C HIS A 119 20.00 6.67 7.16
N ALA A 120 20.74 7.62 6.54
CA ALA A 120 22.16 7.48 6.27
C ALA A 120 23.04 7.75 7.51
N HIS A 121 22.58 8.60 8.43
CA HIS A 121 23.33 9.04 9.62
C HIS A 121 22.90 8.37 10.92
N ASN A 122 21.98 7.42 10.85
CA ASN A 122 21.35 6.82 12.01
C ASN A 122 22.34 5.92 12.76
N THR A 123 22.61 6.27 14.02
CA THR A 123 23.48 5.48 14.88
C THR A 123 22.90 4.13 15.32
N ARG A 124 21.59 3.91 15.08
CA ARG A 124 20.86 2.66 15.39
C ARG A 124 20.88 1.61 14.28
N ARG A 125 21.58 1.88 13.16
CA ARG A 125 21.72 0.96 12.04
C ARG A 125 22.42 -0.34 12.43
N LEU A 126 22.02 -1.43 11.78
CA LEU A 126 22.80 -2.66 11.74
C LEU A 126 24.07 -2.42 10.93
N LYS A 127 25.23 -2.75 11.52
CA LYS A 127 26.54 -2.41 10.94
C LYS A 127 27.22 -3.60 10.26
N TYR A 128 26.96 -4.81 10.74
CA TYR A 128 27.59 -6.05 10.29
C TYR A 128 26.63 -7.21 10.52
N PRO A 129 26.79 -8.33 9.78
CA PRO A 129 26.08 -9.57 10.07
C PRO A 129 26.29 -10.03 11.51
N MET A 130 25.22 -10.47 12.16
CA MET A 130 25.26 -11.00 13.51
C MET A 130 24.45 -12.27 13.60
N LYS A 131 24.87 -13.16 14.51
CA LYS A 131 24.08 -14.31 14.94
C LYS A 131 23.87 -14.29 16.44
N LEU A 132 22.75 -14.84 16.87
CA LEU A 132 22.51 -15.12 18.28
C LEU A 132 23.20 -16.44 18.63
N GLU A 133 24.06 -16.40 19.65
CA GLU A 133 24.75 -17.57 20.16
C GLU A 133 24.76 -17.53 21.70
N GLY A 134 24.16 -18.55 22.34
CA GLY A 134 23.99 -18.58 23.80
C GLY A 134 23.28 -17.35 24.36
N GLY A 135 22.29 -16.82 23.63
CA GLY A 135 21.49 -15.66 24.01
C GLY A 135 22.19 -14.30 23.82
N LYS A 136 23.37 -14.28 23.20
CA LYS A 136 24.15 -13.05 22.95
C LYS A 136 24.42 -12.85 21.47
N TRP A 137 24.34 -11.61 21.01
CA TRP A 137 24.65 -11.25 19.63
C TRP A 137 26.17 -11.30 19.39
N LYS A 138 26.60 -12.09 18.41
CA LYS A 138 27.99 -12.19 17.97
C LYS A 138 28.11 -11.73 16.54
N LYS A 139 29.08 -10.85 16.28
CA LYS A 139 29.48 -10.45 14.93
C LYS A 139 29.98 -11.68 14.18
N VAL A 140 29.56 -11.83 12.93
CA VAL A 140 30.07 -12.82 11.98
C VAL A 140 30.37 -12.14 10.64
N SER A 141 31.16 -12.78 9.79
CA SER A 141 31.38 -12.28 8.42
C SER A 141 30.15 -12.57 7.54
N TRP A 142 30.03 -11.86 6.41
CA TRP A 142 29.02 -12.18 5.40
C TRP A 142 29.18 -13.59 4.85
N GLU A 143 30.41 -14.03 4.60
CA GLU A 143 30.70 -15.38 4.11
C GLU A 143 30.22 -16.44 5.11
N GLN A 144 30.54 -16.26 6.40
CA GLN A 144 30.08 -17.17 7.45
C GLN A 144 28.55 -17.18 7.53
N ALA A 145 27.91 -16.01 7.57
CA ALA A 145 26.46 -15.90 7.66
C ALA A 145 25.76 -16.58 6.47
N VAL A 146 26.17 -16.28 5.24
CA VAL A 146 25.60 -16.88 4.02
C VAL A 146 25.80 -18.39 4.01
N ASN A 147 26.98 -18.88 4.40
CA ASN A 147 27.25 -20.31 4.46
C ASN A 147 26.40 -21.02 5.51
N GLU A 148 26.41 -20.57 6.76
CA GLU A 148 25.66 -21.19 7.86
C GLU A 148 24.13 -21.17 7.59
N ILE A 149 23.60 -20.05 7.09
CA ILE A 149 22.18 -19.92 6.69
C ILE A 149 21.86 -20.88 5.55
N GLY A 150 22.67 -20.86 4.48
CA GLY A 150 22.44 -21.68 3.30
C GLY A 150 22.53 -23.17 3.58
N ASP A 151 23.49 -23.60 4.40
CA ASP A 151 23.64 -25.00 4.81
C ASP A 151 22.41 -25.48 5.57
N LYS A 152 21.91 -24.67 6.52
CA LYS A 152 20.69 -25.01 7.27
C LYS A 152 19.45 -25.04 6.37
N MET A 153 19.34 -24.13 5.40
CA MET A 153 18.24 -24.16 4.42
C MET A 153 18.29 -25.39 3.52
N LEU A 154 19.47 -25.80 3.06
CA LEU A 154 19.65 -27.00 2.25
C LEU A 154 19.34 -28.28 3.05
N GLU A 155 19.70 -28.32 4.34
CA GLU A 155 19.31 -29.38 5.26
C GLU A 155 17.79 -29.48 5.41
N ILE A 156 17.10 -28.36 5.66
CA ILE A 156 15.64 -28.30 5.77
C ILE A 156 14.99 -28.72 4.45
N ARG A 157 15.51 -28.24 3.30
CA ARG A 157 15.01 -28.64 1.99
C ARG A 157 15.12 -30.14 1.77
N LYS A 158 16.23 -30.75 2.16
CA LYS A 158 16.47 -32.20 2.01
C LYS A 158 15.53 -33.02 2.90
N THR A 159 15.26 -32.57 4.12
CA THR A 159 14.51 -33.33 5.12
C THR A 159 13.00 -33.09 5.08
N SER A 160 12.57 -31.87 4.73
CA SER A 160 11.18 -31.39 4.85
C SER A 160 10.66 -30.72 3.56
N GLY A 161 11.45 -30.65 2.49
CA GLY A 161 11.07 -30.04 1.21
C GLY A 161 11.20 -28.51 1.17
N PRO A 162 11.11 -27.90 -0.03
CA PRO A 162 11.36 -26.47 -0.24
C PRO A 162 10.31 -25.55 0.40
N ASP A 163 9.05 -25.99 0.53
CA ASP A 163 7.97 -25.23 1.18
C ASP A 163 8.13 -25.08 2.70
N SER A 164 9.10 -25.78 3.31
CA SER A 164 9.44 -25.63 4.73
C SER A 164 10.31 -24.40 5.02
N VAL A 165 10.71 -23.66 3.98
CA VAL A 165 11.37 -22.35 4.09
C VAL A 165 10.41 -21.28 3.59
N TYR A 166 10.13 -20.29 4.43
CA TYR A 166 9.27 -19.15 4.11
C TYR A 166 10.08 -17.91 3.75
N TRP A 167 9.74 -17.28 2.63
CA TRP A 167 10.41 -16.10 2.07
C TRP A 167 9.53 -14.86 2.17
N LEU A 168 9.63 -14.10 3.26
CA LEU A 168 8.90 -12.84 3.42
C LEU A 168 9.70 -11.68 2.85
N GLY A 169 9.20 -11.10 1.77
CA GLY A 169 9.81 -9.95 1.08
C GLY A 169 9.29 -8.61 1.57
N SER A 170 9.83 -7.55 0.96
CA SER A 170 9.61 -6.17 1.37
C SER A 170 8.86 -5.34 0.34
N ALA A 171 7.93 -4.51 0.81
CA ALA A 171 7.30 -3.42 0.06
C ALA A 171 8.20 -2.17 -0.06
N LYS A 172 9.41 -2.20 0.53
CA LYS A 172 10.46 -1.17 0.37
C LYS A 172 11.44 -1.49 -0.74
N PHE A 173 11.54 -2.76 -1.16
CA PHE A 173 12.33 -3.12 -2.32
C PHE A 173 11.96 -2.22 -3.49
N ASN A 174 12.94 -1.77 -4.25
CA ASN A 174 12.65 -1.21 -5.57
C ASN A 174 12.05 -2.33 -6.46
N ASN A 175 11.58 -1.96 -7.64
CA ASN A 175 10.90 -2.89 -8.55
C ASN A 175 11.81 -4.03 -8.99
N GLU A 176 13.08 -3.73 -9.24
CA GLU A 176 14.08 -4.69 -9.67
C GLU A 176 14.37 -5.72 -8.56
N GLN A 177 14.52 -5.27 -7.32
CA GLN A 177 14.66 -6.10 -6.13
C GLN A 177 13.40 -6.93 -5.86
N SER A 178 12.20 -6.34 -6.01
CA SER A 178 10.93 -7.06 -5.85
C SER A 178 10.79 -8.18 -6.88
N TYR A 179 11.15 -7.90 -8.13
CA TYR A 179 11.17 -8.88 -9.21
C TYR A 179 12.19 -9.99 -8.97
N LEU A 180 13.43 -9.65 -8.60
CA LEU A 180 14.47 -10.63 -8.25
C LEU A 180 14.05 -11.49 -7.07
N PHE A 181 13.41 -10.91 -6.05
CA PHE A 181 12.93 -11.68 -4.89
C PHE A 181 11.83 -12.67 -5.28
N ARG A 182 10.86 -12.25 -6.11
CA ARG A 182 9.83 -13.16 -6.63
C ARG A 182 10.43 -14.30 -7.45
N LYS A 183 11.39 -13.97 -8.31
CA LYS A 183 12.15 -14.94 -9.12
C LYS A 183 12.95 -15.87 -8.21
N PHE A 184 13.58 -15.36 -7.16
CA PHE A 184 14.41 -16.12 -6.22
C PHE A 184 13.64 -17.29 -5.61
N TYR A 185 12.47 -17.04 -5.00
CA TYR A 185 11.72 -18.14 -4.38
C TYR A 185 11.01 -19.06 -5.39
N ALA A 186 10.82 -18.61 -6.63
CA ALA A 186 10.44 -19.48 -7.74
C ALA A 186 11.57 -20.48 -8.07
N PHE A 187 12.81 -19.99 -8.16
CA PHE A 187 14.00 -20.82 -8.37
C PHE A 187 14.34 -21.64 -7.13
N TRP A 188 13.99 -21.20 -5.92
CA TRP A 188 13.99 -22.07 -4.74
C TRP A 188 13.00 -23.23 -4.90
N GLY A 189 11.88 -23.04 -5.58
CA GLY A 189 10.87 -24.10 -5.79
C GLY A 189 9.81 -24.11 -4.70
N SER A 190 9.38 -22.93 -4.25
CA SER A 190 8.25 -22.78 -3.33
C SER A 190 7.35 -21.61 -3.75
N ASN A 191 6.10 -21.62 -3.27
CA ASN A 191 5.21 -20.45 -3.33
C ASN A 191 4.96 -19.86 -1.93
N ASN A 192 5.66 -20.34 -0.88
CA ASN A 192 5.63 -19.75 0.46
C ASN A 192 6.49 -18.49 0.51
N GLY A 193 5.99 -17.45 -0.15
CA GLY A 193 6.52 -16.10 -0.09
C GLY A 193 5.42 -15.08 -0.30
N ASP A 194 5.56 -13.93 0.35
CA ASP A 194 4.56 -12.86 0.33
C ASP A 194 5.24 -11.53 0.69
N HIS A 195 4.47 -10.44 0.73
CA HIS A 195 4.92 -9.14 1.24
C HIS A 195 3.76 -8.39 1.92
N GLN A 196 4.01 -7.14 2.31
CA GLN A 196 3.09 -6.31 3.10
C GLN A 196 1.73 -6.08 2.41
N ALA A 197 1.58 -6.23 1.08
CA ALA A 197 0.27 -6.09 0.45
C ALA A 197 -0.74 -7.09 1.01
N ARG A 198 -0.31 -8.30 1.40
CA ARG A 198 -1.19 -9.30 2.03
C ARG A 198 -1.95 -8.74 3.22
N ILE A 199 -1.24 -7.99 4.07
CA ILE A 199 -1.75 -7.37 5.29
C ILE A 199 -2.12 -5.89 5.11
N CYS A 200 -2.20 -5.40 3.87
CA CYS A 200 -2.51 -4.00 3.55
C CYS A 200 -3.63 -3.85 2.51
N HIS A 201 -3.41 -4.25 1.25
CA HIS A 201 -4.34 -4.02 0.12
C HIS A 201 -4.72 -5.28 -0.65
N SER A 202 -4.43 -6.49 -0.18
CA SER A 202 -4.81 -7.73 -0.89
C SER A 202 -6.32 -7.81 -1.19
N THR A 203 -7.19 -7.39 -0.26
CA THR A 203 -8.65 -7.29 -0.47
C THR A 203 -9.04 -6.21 -1.48
N THR A 204 -8.25 -5.15 -1.61
CA THR A 204 -8.41 -4.18 -2.71
C THR A 204 -8.09 -4.83 -4.04
N VAL A 205 -6.94 -5.50 -4.16
CA VAL A 205 -6.54 -6.15 -5.40
C VAL A 205 -7.60 -7.17 -5.82
N ALA A 206 -8.07 -7.99 -4.87
CA ALA A 206 -9.12 -8.96 -5.12
C ALA A 206 -10.46 -8.30 -5.49
N GLY A 207 -10.96 -7.35 -4.72
CA GLY A 207 -12.25 -6.71 -4.95
C GLY A 207 -12.29 -5.88 -6.24
N VAL A 208 -11.34 -4.97 -6.41
CA VAL A 208 -11.26 -4.07 -7.58
C VAL A 208 -10.96 -4.87 -8.84
N ALA A 209 -9.92 -5.74 -8.85
CA ALA A 209 -9.63 -6.48 -10.08
C ALA A 209 -10.83 -7.32 -10.54
N ASN A 210 -11.59 -7.88 -9.59
CA ASN A 210 -12.80 -8.64 -9.86
C ASN A 210 -14.05 -7.82 -10.17
N THR A 211 -14.01 -6.50 -10.10
CA THR A 211 -15.09 -5.63 -10.59
C THR A 211 -14.75 -5.01 -11.95
N TRP A 212 -13.54 -4.47 -12.15
CA TRP A 212 -13.20 -3.63 -13.31
C TRP A 212 -12.03 -4.15 -14.15
N GLY A 213 -11.30 -5.16 -13.66
CA GLY A 213 -10.20 -5.82 -14.37
C GLY A 213 -8.81 -5.65 -13.76
N TYR A 214 -8.48 -4.46 -13.24
CA TYR A 214 -7.21 -4.14 -12.57
C TYR A 214 -7.41 -3.84 -11.08
N GLY A 215 -6.48 -4.28 -10.25
CA GLY A 215 -6.55 -4.12 -8.78
C GLY A 215 -5.95 -2.81 -8.26
N ALA A 216 -5.71 -1.83 -9.12
CA ALA A 216 -4.94 -0.62 -8.83
C ALA A 216 -5.82 0.62 -8.60
N MET A 217 -5.22 1.69 -8.07
CA MET A 217 -5.81 3.03 -8.06
C MET A 217 -6.07 3.47 -9.50
N THR A 218 -7.24 4.05 -9.78
CA THR A 218 -7.64 4.32 -11.17
C THR A 218 -7.17 5.66 -11.69
N ASN A 219 -6.93 6.64 -10.82
CA ASN A 219 -6.53 7.99 -11.21
C ASN A 219 -5.19 8.35 -10.51
N SER A 220 -4.93 9.63 -10.27
CA SER A 220 -3.74 10.13 -9.57
C SER A 220 -4.12 11.05 -8.41
N TYR A 221 -3.14 11.34 -7.54
CA TYR A 221 -3.33 12.35 -6.49
C TYR A 221 -3.66 13.71 -7.09
N ASN A 222 -2.95 14.09 -8.17
CA ASN A 222 -3.13 15.36 -8.87
C ASN A 222 -4.49 15.47 -9.55
N ASP A 223 -5.03 14.37 -10.08
CA ASP A 223 -6.34 14.39 -10.72
C ASP A 223 -7.49 14.68 -9.73
N ILE A 224 -7.27 14.50 -8.43
CA ILE A 224 -8.21 14.95 -7.39
C ILE A 224 -8.48 16.46 -7.50
N HIS A 225 -7.54 17.25 -8.04
CA HIS A 225 -7.77 18.68 -8.29
C HIS A 225 -9.00 18.96 -9.16
N ASN A 226 -9.49 17.99 -9.94
CA ASN A 226 -10.67 18.10 -10.80
C ASN A 226 -11.96 17.60 -10.14
N SER A 227 -11.88 17.02 -8.93
CA SER A 227 -13.05 16.47 -8.24
C SER A 227 -14.04 17.55 -7.82
N ARG A 228 -15.34 17.23 -7.84
CA ARG A 228 -16.42 18.05 -7.27
C ARG A 228 -16.99 17.46 -5.97
N SER A 229 -16.75 16.19 -5.71
CA SER A 229 -16.94 15.58 -4.41
C SER A 229 -15.83 14.58 -4.11
N ILE A 230 -15.48 14.45 -2.83
CA ILE A 230 -14.42 13.58 -2.34
C ILE A 230 -15.00 12.81 -1.16
N PHE A 231 -15.07 11.49 -1.31
CA PHE A 231 -15.57 10.60 -0.27
C PHE A 231 -14.41 9.76 0.28
N LEU A 232 -14.10 9.92 1.57
CA LEU A 232 -13.07 9.14 2.26
C LEU A 232 -13.73 8.16 3.22
N ILE A 233 -13.39 6.88 3.10
CA ILE A 233 -13.77 5.86 4.08
C ILE A 233 -12.59 4.95 4.38
N GLY A 234 -12.34 4.70 5.66
CA GLY A 234 -11.20 3.89 6.09
C GLY A 234 -9.84 4.44 5.60
N SER A 235 -9.77 5.75 5.38
CA SER A 235 -8.59 6.48 4.95
C SER A 235 -8.43 7.76 5.77
N ASN A 236 -7.20 8.03 6.20
CA ASN A 236 -6.84 9.21 6.99
C ASN A 236 -5.55 9.83 6.42
N PRO A 237 -5.62 10.49 5.25
CA PRO A 237 -4.46 11.03 4.55
C PRO A 237 -3.68 12.06 5.38
N ALA A 238 -4.31 12.83 6.28
CA ALA A 238 -3.57 13.76 7.15
C ALA A 238 -2.50 13.08 8.02
N GLU A 239 -2.62 11.76 8.23
CA GLU A 239 -1.65 10.98 9.02
C GLU A 239 -0.88 9.98 8.14
N ALA A 240 -1.60 9.27 7.27
CA ALA A 240 -1.04 8.20 6.45
C ALA A 240 -0.41 8.68 5.15
N HIS A 241 -0.88 9.81 4.58
CA HIS A 241 -0.44 10.36 3.29
C HIS A 241 -0.41 11.90 3.32
N PRO A 242 0.34 12.56 4.22
CA PRO A 242 0.08 13.96 4.53
C PRO A 242 0.27 14.90 3.33
N VAL A 243 1.25 14.60 2.48
CA VAL A 243 1.50 15.34 1.23
C VAL A 243 0.33 15.23 0.25
N ALA A 244 -0.46 14.14 0.30
CA ALA A 244 -1.65 13.99 -0.54
C ALA A 244 -2.80 14.94 -0.14
N VAL A 245 -2.81 15.42 1.11
CA VAL A 245 -3.86 16.34 1.60
C VAL A 245 -3.86 17.65 0.81
N GLN A 246 -2.71 18.11 0.32
CA GLN A 246 -2.65 19.33 -0.49
C GLN A 246 -3.52 19.23 -1.76
N HIS A 247 -3.61 18.04 -2.37
CA HIS A 247 -4.41 17.83 -3.57
C HIS A 247 -5.92 17.80 -3.24
N ILE A 248 -6.28 17.24 -2.08
CA ILE A 248 -7.66 17.25 -1.57
C ILE A 248 -8.10 18.69 -1.26
N LEU A 249 -7.26 19.46 -0.56
CA LEU A 249 -7.57 20.85 -0.19
C LEU A 249 -7.62 21.75 -1.43
N LYS A 250 -6.73 21.56 -2.41
CA LYS A 250 -6.79 22.28 -3.68
C LYS A 250 -8.11 22.07 -4.41
N ALA A 251 -8.62 20.84 -4.45
CA ALA A 251 -9.93 20.56 -5.03
C ALA A 251 -11.07 21.26 -4.27
N LYS A 252 -11.00 21.26 -2.93
CA LYS A 252 -11.96 21.97 -2.08
C LYS A 252 -11.96 23.48 -2.34
N GLU A 253 -10.78 24.09 -2.45
CA GLU A 253 -10.62 25.52 -2.67
C GLU A 253 -10.95 25.96 -4.10
N MET A 254 -10.53 25.18 -5.11
CA MET A 254 -10.67 25.57 -6.52
C MET A 254 -12.01 25.13 -7.14
N ASN A 255 -12.57 23.99 -6.72
CA ASN A 255 -13.79 23.45 -7.32
C ASN A 255 -14.99 23.46 -6.37
N ASN A 256 -14.84 24.00 -5.16
CA ASN A 256 -15.82 23.84 -4.08
C ASN A 256 -16.17 22.36 -3.83
N ALA A 257 -15.16 21.48 -3.93
CA ALA A 257 -15.38 20.05 -3.78
C ALA A 257 -15.87 19.71 -2.37
N SER A 258 -17.01 19.02 -2.28
CA SER A 258 -17.53 18.56 -0.98
C SER A 258 -16.65 17.43 -0.42
N LEU A 259 -16.11 17.61 0.79
CA LEU A 259 -15.28 16.61 1.47
C LEU A 259 -16.09 15.83 2.51
N ILE A 260 -16.32 14.55 2.25
CA ILE A 260 -17.05 13.63 3.12
C ILE A 260 -16.04 12.66 3.75
N VAL A 261 -16.05 12.54 5.08
CA VAL A 261 -15.15 11.63 5.82
C VAL A 261 -15.97 10.67 6.68
N CYS A 262 -15.92 9.39 6.34
CA CYS A 262 -16.48 8.29 7.10
C CYS A 262 -15.38 7.58 7.91
N ASP A 263 -15.36 7.76 9.22
CA ASP A 263 -14.38 7.16 10.13
C ASP A 263 -14.99 7.00 11.53
N PRO A 264 -14.71 5.90 12.28
CA PRO A 264 -15.16 5.77 13.66
C PRO A 264 -14.59 6.87 14.58
N ARG A 265 -13.50 7.53 14.18
CA ARG A 265 -12.85 8.62 14.90
C ARG A 265 -12.98 9.94 14.16
N PHE A 266 -13.11 11.03 14.92
CA PHE A 266 -12.88 12.37 14.41
C PHE A 266 -11.37 12.58 14.23
N THR A 267 -10.85 12.25 13.05
CA THR A 267 -9.42 12.29 12.72
C THR A 267 -8.94 13.69 12.33
N ARG A 268 -7.62 13.86 12.15
CA ARG A 268 -7.05 15.07 11.54
C ARG A 268 -7.59 15.31 10.13
N THR A 269 -7.94 14.27 9.38
CA THR A 269 -8.62 14.41 8.08
C THR A 269 -10.07 14.90 8.26
N ALA A 270 -10.82 14.33 9.22
CA ALA A 270 -12.20 14.73 9.50
C ALA A 270 -12.32 16.21 9.89
N ALA A 271 -11.28 16.80 10.49
CA ALA A 271 -11.23 18.22 10.81
C ALA A 271 -11.35 19.15 9.59
N HIS A 272 -11.09 18.64 8.38
CA HIS A 272 -11.25 19.39 7.12
C HIS A 272 -12.58 19.10 6.40
N ALA A 273 -13.35 18.11 6.88
CA ALA A 273 -14.55 17.61 6.21
C ALA A 273 -15.71 18.62 6.25
N ASP A 274 -16.51 18.63 5.19
CA ASP A 274 -17.82 19.29 5.16
C ASP A 274 -18.89 18.41 5.83
N GLU A 275 -18.76 17.08 5.70
CA GLU A 275 -19.59 16.11 6.41
C GLU A 275 -18.71 15.02 7.03
N PHE A 276 -18.79 14.87 8.36
CA PHE A 276 -18.19 13.76 9.09
C PHE A 276 -19.26 12.73 9.48
N VAL A 277 -19.04 11.49 9.10
CA VAL A 277 -19.92 10.36 9.39
C VAL A 277 -19.19 9.38 10.30
N ARG A 278 -19.60 9.35 11.57
CA ARG A 278 -19.11 8.35 12.53
C ARG A 278 -19.95 7.10 12.41
N PHE A 279 -19.33 5.98 12.03
CA PHE A 279 -20.00 4.68 11.93
C PHE A 279 -19.28 3.63 12.78
N ARG A 280 -19.98 2.54 13.11
CA ARG A 280 -19.42 1.41 13.85
C ARG A 280 -18.36 0.67 13.00
N PRO A 281 -17.15 0.39 13.54
CA PRO A 281 -16.17 -0.42 12.82
C PRO A 281 -16.73 -1.78 12.40
N GLY A 282 -16.45 -2.20 11.16
CA GLY A 282 -16.90 -3.49 10.61
C GLY A 282 -18.26 -3.46 9.93
N THR A 283 -18.87 -2.28 9.72
CA THR A 283 -20.19 -2.14 9.07
C THR A 283 -20.13 -1.36 7.75
N ASP A 284 -19.01 -1.38 7.07
CA ASP A 284 -18.78 -0.58 5.86
C ASP A 284 -19.76 -0.97 4.73
N VAL A 285 -20.02 -2.27 4.51
CA VAL A 285 -21.00 -2.73 3.51
C VAL A 285 -22.40 -2.15 3.79
N ALA A 286 -22.87 -2.26 5.04
CA ALA A 286 -24.15 -1.72 5.48
C ALA A 286 -24.26 -0.21 5.24
N LEU A 287 -23.18 0.53 5.54
CA LEU A 287 -23.11 1.97 5.33
C LEU A 287 -23.25 2.33 3.84
N ILE A 288 -22.51 1.65 2.98
CA ILE A 288 -22.52 1.91 1.53
C ILE A 288 -23.86 1.50 0.90
N TRP A 289 -24.46 0.40 1.36
CA TRP A 289 -25.81 0.00 0.95
C TRP A 289 -26.87 1.02 1.37
N GLY A 290 -26.81 1.58 2.59
CA GLY A 290 -27.71 2.65 2.98
C GLY A 290 -27.56 3.94 2.15
N ILE A 291 -26.33 4.29 1.74
CA ILE A 291 -26.10 5.40 0.81
C ILE A 291 -26.70 5.09 -0.57
N LEU A 292 -26.46 3.89 -1.10
CA LEU A 292 -27.00 3.49 -2.39
C LEU A 292 -28.52 3.30 -2.39
N TRP A 293 -29.11 2.93 -1.26
CA TRP A 293 -30.55 2.89 -1.08
C TRP A 293 -31.15 4.26 -1.40
N HIS A 294 -30.59 5.34 -0.81
CA HIS A 294 -31.02 6.70 -1.12
C HIS A 294 -30.78 7.10 -2.57
N ILE A 295 -29.65 6.70 -3.17
CA ILE A 295 -29.36 6.99 -4.59
C ILE A 295 -30.44 6.39 -5.48
N PHE A 296 -30.74 5.09 -5.33
CA PHE A 296 -31.72 4.42 -6.18
C PHE A 296 -33.16 4.83 -5.89
N GLU A 297 -33.52 5.05 -4.62
CA GLU A 297 -34.87 5.50 -4.24
C GLU A 297 -35.19 6.89 -4.82
N ASN A 298 -34.17 7.73 -5.03
CA ASN A 298 -34.35 9.08 -5.59
C ASN A 298 -33.97 9.14 -7.09
N GLU A 299 -33.73 8.00 -7.74
CA GLU A 299 -33.29 7.89 -9.14
C GLU A 299 -32.06 8.74 -9.49
N TRP A 300 -31.13 8.86 -8.54
CA TRP A 300 -29.94 9.68 -8.73
C TRP A 300 -28.84 8.97 -9.53
N GLU A 301 -28.92 7.66 -9.78
CA GLU A 301 -27.88 6.91 -10.50
C GLU A 301 -27.64 7.40 -11.95
N ASP A 302 -26.47 7.08 -12.51
CA ASP A 302 -26.17 7.30 -13.93
C ASP A 302 -26.69 6.11 -14.77
N LYS A 303 -27.93 6.22 -15.25
CA LYS A 303 -28.63 5.16 -15.99
C LYS A 303 -27.91 4.79 -17.29
N GLU A 304 -27.30 5.76 -17.98
CA GLU A 304 -26.63 5.50 -19.26
C GLU A 304 -25.28 4.81 -19.07
N PHE A 305 -24.47 5.27 -18.11
CA PHE A 305 -23.23 4.61 -17.75
C PHE A 305 -23.48 3.15 -17.34
N ILE A 306 -24.50 2.91 -16.52
CA ILE A 306 -24.90 1.56 -16.09
C ILE A 306 -25.23 0.68 -17.29
N ARG A 307 -26.10 1.16 -18.20
CA ARG A 307 -26.51 0.42 -19.39
C ARG A 307 -25.31 -0.01 -20.24
N GLN A 308 -24.43 0.94 -20.54
CA GLN A 308 -23.30 0.74 -21.44
C GLN A 308 -22.20 -0.12 -20.82
N ARG A 309 -21.92 0.04 -19.52
CA ARG A 309 -20.64 -0.37 -18.91
C ARG A 309 -20.76 -1.22 -17.66
N VAL A 310 -21.96 -1.57 -17.17
CA VAL A 310 -22.13 -2.33 -15.91
C VAL A 310 -22.98 -3.57 -16.11
N TRP A 311 -22.53 -4.70 -15.57
CA TRP A 311 -23.25 -5.97 -15.57
C TRP A 311 -23.56 -6.45 -14.15
N GLY A 312 -24.78 -6.97 -13.94
CA GLY A 312 -25.21 -7.61 -12.69
C GLY A 312 -25.75 -6.66 -11.62
N LEU A 313 -26.05 -5.40 -11.94
CA LEU A 313 -26.47 -4.41 -10.95
C LEU A 313 -27.83 -4.73 -10.33
N ASP A 314 -28.74 -5.39 -11.06
CA ASP A 314 -30.08 -5.72 -10.56
C ASP A 314 -30.04 -6.67 -9.37
N GLN A 315 -29.14 -7.66 -9.38
CA GLN A 315 -28.92 -8.55 -8.24
C GLN A 315 -28.43 -7.77 -7.01
N VAL A 316 -27.63 -6.72 -7.21
CA VAL A 316 -27.15 -5.87 -6.12
C VAL A 316 -28.25 -4.94 -5.62
N LYS A 317 -29.08 -4.39 -6.51
CA LYS A 317 -30.27 -3.60 -6.13
C LYS A 317 -31.22 -4.40 -5.26
N ALA A 318 -31.39 -5.70 -5.51
CA ALA A 318 -32.19 -6.57 -4.68
C ALA A 318 -31.67 -6.67 -3.23
N GLU A 319 -30.35 -6.72 -3.04
CA GLU A 319 -29.74 -6.69 -1.71
C GLU A 319 -29.88 -5.31 -1.05
N ILE A 320 -29.60 -4.23 -1.79
CA ILE A 320 -29.65 -2.85 -1.28
C ILE A 320 -31.03 -2.49 -0.73
N ARG A 321 -32.13 -3.00 -1.29
CA ARG A 321 -33.49 -2.75 -0.78
C ARG A 321 -33.70 -3.16 0.69
N LYS A 322 -32.89 -4.08 1.22
CA LYS A 322 -32.93 -4.50 2.64
C LYS A 322 -32.32 -3.45 3.57
N TRP A 323 -31.50 -2.55 3.04
CA TRP A 323 -30.75 -1.53 3.78
C TRP A 323 -31.48 -0.19 3.76
N ASN A 324 -32.73 -0.20 4.20
CA ASN A 324 -33.51 1.01 4.38
C ASN A 324 -32.93 1.87 5.53
N PRO A 325 -33.36 3.14 5.70
CA PRO A 325 -32.85 4.04 6.73
C PRO A 325 -32.78 3.46 8.14
N ASP A 326 -33.84 2.76 8.57
CA ASP A 326 -33.96 2.22 9.93
C ASP A 326 -33.00 1.04 10.14
N GLU A 327 -32.92 0.15 9.16
CA GLU A 327 -32.03 -1.01 9.23
C GLU A 327 -30.55 -0.59 9.17
N THR A 328 -30.21 0.35 8.30
CA THR A 328 -28.85 0.89 8.25
C THR A 328 -28.48 1.58 9.56
N GLU A 329 -29.37 2.35 10.17
CA GLU A 329 -29.13 2.99 11.47
C GLU A 329 -28.95 1.93 12.58
N ARG A 330 -29.79 0.88 12.60
CA ARG A 330 -29.70 -0.25 13.55
C ARG A 330 -28.33 -0.91 13.55
N VAL A 331 -27.75 -1.12 12.36
CA VAL A 331 -26.48 -1.84 12.17
C VAL A 331 -25.27 -0.91 12.34
N THR A 332 -25.29 0.26 11.70
CA THR A 332 -24.13 1.15 11.57
C THR A 332 -24.04 2.22 12.66
N GLY A 333 -25.18 2.56 13.28
CA GLY A 333 -25.34 3.71 14.17
C GLY A 333 -25.44 5.06 13.45
N VAL A 334 -25.53 5.09 12.11
CA VAL A 334 -25.63 6.34 11.34
C VAL A 334 -27.08 6.64 10.98
N PRO A 335 -27.59 7.83 11.32
CA PRO A 335 -28.96 8.20 10.98
C PRO A 335 -29.21 8.22 9.48
N GLY A 336 -30.32 7.63 9.02
CA GLY A 336 -30.68 7.64 7.61
C GLY A 336 -30.82 9.06 7.02
N SER A 337 -31.23 10.03 7.84
CA SER A 337 -31.28 11.44 7.42
C SER A 337 -29.90 12.01 7.04
N GLN A 338 -28.83 11.56 7.71
CA GLN A 338 -27.46 11.90 7.39
C GLN A 338 -27.01 11.21 6.10
N LEU A 339 -27.31 9.92 5.94
CA LEU A 339 -26.98 9.18 4.71
C LEU A 339 -27.68 9.76 3.48
N ARG A 340 -28.92 10.23 3.61
CA ARG A 340 -29.61 10.97 2.54
C ARG A 340 -28.88 12.26 2.14
N ARG A 341 -28.29 12.99 3.10
CA ARG A 341 -27.49 14.20 2.79
C ARG A 341 -26.21 13.82 2.06
N VAL A 342 -25.49 12.81 2.55
CA VAL A 342 -24.28 12.28 1.92
C VAL A 342 -24.55 11.82 0.48
N ALA A 343 -25.56 10.98 0.27
CA ALA A 343 -25.97 10.50 -1.05
C ALA A 343 -26.26 11.66 -2.01
N ARG A 344 -26.98 12.69 -1.53
CA ARG A 344 -27.31 13.88 -2.32
C ARG A 344 -26.09 14.73 -2.66
N LEU A 345 -25.18 14.92 -1.70
CA LEU A 345 -23.92 15.64 -1.93
C LEU A 345 -23.12 14.96 -3.04
N MET A 346 -22.99 13.63 -3.00
CA MET A 346 -22.29 12.88 -4.04
C MET A 346 -23.00 12.93 -5.39
N ALA A 347 -24.33 12.78 -5.42
CA ALA A 347 -25.12 12.82 -6.66
C ALA A 347 -25.08 14.19 -7.35
N ASN A 348 -25.20 15.28 -6.58
CA ASN A 348 -25.23 16.64 -7.12
C ASN A 348 -23.85 17.17 -7.53
N ASN A 349 -22.76 16.58 -7.02
CA ASN A 349 -21.40 17.07 -7.24
C ASN A 349 -20.54 16.02 -7.96
N ARG A 350 -20.93 15.67 -9.18
CA ARG A 350 -20.16 14.80 -10.08
C ARG A 350 -19.23 15.59 -11.01
N PRO A 351 -18.05 15.06 -11.36
CA PRO A 351 -17.53 13.77 -10.96
C PRO A 351 -17.04 13.77 -9.49
N GLY A 352 -17.25 12.64 -8.82
CA GLY A 352 -16.83 12.41 -7.44
C GLY A 352 -15.74 11.35 -7.35
N THR A 353 -14.74 11.58 -6.50
CA THR A 353 -13.67 10.59 -6.24
C THR A 353 -13.89 9.86 -4.92
N PHE A 354 -13.56 8.57 -4.91
CA PHE A 354 -13.72 7.70 -3.74
C PHE A 354 -12.36 7.21 -3.26
N VAL A 355 -12.02 7.47 -1.99
CA VAL A 355 -10.70 7.24 -1.40
C VAL A 355 -10.81 6.29 -0.21
N TRP A 356 -10.00 5.23 -0.23
CA TRP A 356 -9.88 4.30 0.89
C TRP A 356 -8.45 3.79 1.09
N CYS A 357 -8.21 3.24 2.28
CA CYS A 357 -6.98 2.54 2.63
C CYS A 357 -7.31 1.36 3.57
N MET A 358 -6.60 1.22 4.67
CA MET A 358 -6.67 0.05 5.54
C MET A 358 -7.94 -0.08 6.37
N GLY A 359 -8.64 1.02 6.62
CA GLY A 359 -9.88 0.99 7.40
C GLY A 359 -10.99 0.19 6.73
N GLY A 360 -10.96 0.06 5.40
CA GLY A 360 -11.88 -0.81 4.67
C GLY A 360 -11.31 -2.19 4.31
N THR A 361 -9.99 -2.35 4.25
CA THR A 361 -9.38 -3.61 3.75
C THR A 361 -9.15 -4.66 4.84
N GLN A 362 -8.86 -4.26 6.08
CA GLN A 362 -8.42 -5.15 7.17
C GLN A 362 -9.59 -5.67 8.01
N HIS A 363 -10.49 -6.42 7.35
CA HIS A 363 -11.67 -7.09 7.93
C HIS A 363 -11.81 -8.50 7.34
N THR A 364 -12.52 -9.38 8.04
CA THR A 364 -12.86 -10.75 7.59
C THR A 364 -13.74 -10.79 6.34
N ASN A 365 -14.37 -9.67 6.00
CA ASN A 365 -15.12 -9.43 4.76
C ASN A 365 -14.59 -8.21 3.98
N GLY A 366 -13.28 -7.88 4.11
CA GLY A 366 -12.69 -6.72 3.43
C GLY A 366 -12.83 -6.76 1.91
N ASN A 367 -12.92 -7.95 1.31
CA ASN A 367 -13.25 -8.15 -0.11
C ASN A 367 -14.66 -7.64 -0.47
N ASN A 368 -15.62 -7.71 0.44
CA ASN A 368 -16.97 -7.17 0.25
C ASN A 368 -16.96 -5.65 0.37
N ASN A 369 -16.24 -5.09 1.35
CA ASN A 369 -16.09 -3.64 1.53
C ASN A 369 -15.58 -2.98 0.25
N THR A 370 -14.46 -3.48 -0.28
CA THR A 370 -13.83 -2.90 -1.47
C THR A 370 -14.72 -3.01 -2.70
N ARG A 371 -15.51 -4.08 -2.84
CA ARG A 371 -16.49 -4.22 -3.92
C ARG A 371 -17.69 -3.28 -3.76
N ALA A 372 -18.19 -3.08 -2.54
CA ALA A 372 -19.28 -2.13 -2.28
C ALA A 372 -18.85 -0.70 -2.66
N TYR A 373 -17.62 -0.30 -2.30
CA TYR A 373 -17.04 0.99 -2.70
C TYR A 373 -17.03 1.14 -4.23
N CYS A 374 -16.64 0.07 -4.92
CA CYS A 374 -16.60 0.07 -6.36
C CYS A 374 -17.99 0.21 -7.00
N ILE A 375 -18.97 -0.50 -6.48
CA ILE A 375 -20.35 -0.47 -6.97
C ILE A 375 -20.96 0.91 -6.78
N LEU A 376 -20.65 1.61 -5.68
CA LEU A 376 -21.08 2.99 -5.49
C LEU A 376 -20.55 3.93 -6.59
N GLN A 377 -19.27 3.82 -6.95
CA GLN A 377 -18.70 4.62 -8.05
C GLN A 377 -19.27 4.23 -9.42
N LEU A 378 -19.62 2.95 -9.64
CA LEU A 378 -20.31 2.50 -10.86
C LEU A 378 -21.74 3.07 -10.94
N ALA A 379 -22.49 3.07 -9.84
CA ALA A 379 -23.85 3.60 -9.80
C ALA A 379 -23.89 5.11 -10.08
N LEU A 380 -22.87 5.85 -9.67
CA LEU A 380 -22.76 7.29 -9.90
C LEU A 380 -22.10 7.66 -11.25
N GLY A 381 -21.64 6.68 -12.05
CA GLY A 381 -20.99 6.94 -13.34
C GLY A 381 -19.61 7.61 -13.23
N ASN A 382 -18.94 7.53 -12.08
CA ASN A 382 -17.76 8.34 -11.77
C ASN A 382 -16.43 7.80 -12.34
N MET A 383 -16.44 6.83 -13.25
CA MET A 383 -15.27 5.99 -13.49
C MET A 383 -14.77 6.10 -14.93
N GLY A 384 -13.45 6.25 -15.09
CA GLY A 384 -12.88 6.64 -16.37
C GLY A 384 -13.07 8.12 -16.69
N THR A 385 -13.07 8.98 -15.66
CA THR A 385 -13.24 10.42 -15.82
C THR A 385 -12.28 11.18 -14.90
N ALA A 386 -11.85 12.37 -15.33
CA ALA A 386 -11.00 13.27 -14.55
C ALA A 386 -11.76 13.79 -13.32
N GLY A 387 -11.11 13.80 -12.16
CA GLY A 387 -11.73 14.16 -10.88
C GLY A 387 -12.65 13.08 -10.29
N GLY A 388 -12.83 11.96 -10.99
CA GLY A 388 -13.63 10.83 -10.53
C GLY A 388 -12.79 9.72 -9.90
N GLY A 389 -13.17 8.48 -10.21
CA GLY A 389 -12.36 7.30 -9.99
C GLY A 389 -12.34 6.76 -8.56
N ALA A 390 -11.56 5.70 -8.40
CA ALA A 390 -11.20 5.10 -7.13
C ALA A 390 -9.74 5.44 -6.83
N ASN A 391 -9.53 6.37 -5.90
CA ASN A 391 -8.22 6.85 -5.48
C ASN A 391 -7.73 6.08 -4.25
N ILE A 392 -7.06 4.96 -4.52
CA ILE A 392 -6.77 3.96 -3.51
C ILE A 392 -5.37 4.17 -2.92
N PHE A 393 -5.29 4.92 -1.84
CA PHE A 393 -4.02 5.30 -1.25
C PHE A 393 -3.33 4.10 -0.61
N ARG A 394 -2.24 3.64 -1.26
CA ARG A 394 -1.44 2.49 -0.86
C ARG A 394 -0.61 2.76 0.39
N GLY A 395 -0.12 1.72 1.05
CA GLY A 395 0.73 1.84 2.25
C GLY A 395 2.16 2.34 1.97
N HIS A 396 3.11 1.40 1.96
CA HIS A 396 4.54 1.67 1.74
C HIS A 396 4.80 2.29 0.36
N ASP A 397 5.93 2.98 0.25
CA ASP A 397 6.46 3.62 -0.96
C ASP A 397 6.38 2.75 -2.22
N ASN A 398 6.78 1.47 -2.15
CA ASN A 398 6.75 0.55 -3.30
C ASN A 398 5.77 -0.62 -3.16
N VAL A 399 4.75 -0.54 -2.29
CA VAL A 399 3.81 -1.67 -2.17
C VAL A 399 3.05 -1.93 -3.47
N GLN A 400 2.84 -0.91 -4.31
CA GLN A 400 2.26 -1.11 -5.64
C GLN A 400 3.22 -1.89 -6.53
N GLY A 401 4.49 -1.50 -6.61
CA GLY A 401 5.51 -2.17 -7.41
C GLY A 401 5.79 -3.60 -6.96
N ALA A 402 5.92 -3.85 -5.65
CA ALA A 402 6.07 -5.20 -5.11
C ALA A 402 4.84 -6.09 -5.39
N THR A 403 3.63 -5.50 -5.44
CA THR A 403 2.41 -6.19 -5.88
C THR A 403 2.43 -6.46 -7.39
N ASP A 404 2.90 -5.51 -8.20
CA ASP A 404 3.02 -5.65 -9.66
C ASP A 404 4.04 -6.75 -10.03
N MET A 405 5.15 -6.84 -9.31
CA MET A 405 6.13 -7.92 -9.40
C MET A 405 5.66 -9.22 -8.73
N CYS A 406 4.49 -9.19 -8.09
CA CYS A 406 3.81 -10.32 -7.47
C CYS A 406 4.69 -11.05 -6.46
N VAL A 407 5.31 -10.33 -5.52
CA VAL A 407 5.87 -10.90 -4.29
C VAL A 407 4.71 -11.41 -3.41
N LEU A 408 4.01 -12.42 -3.89
CA LEU A 408 2.72 -12.89 -3.41
C LEU A 408 2.69 -14.41 -3.50
N SER A 409 1.98 -15.02 -2.57
CA SER A 409 1.93 -16.48 -2.47
C SER A 409 1.12 -17.17 -3.58
N HIS A 410 0.48 -16.42 -4.47
CA HIS A 410 -0.56 -16.93 -5.38
C HIS A 410 -0.44 -16.44 -6.83
N SER A 411 0.65 -15.77 -7.20
CA SER A 411 0.86 -15.26 -8.55
C SER A 411 2.33 -15.16 -8.95
N LEU A 412 2.57 -15.05 -10.25
CA LEU A 412 3.84 -14.71 -10.90
C LEU A 412 3.82 -13.23 -11.31
N PRO A 413 4.98 -12.59 -11.56
CA PRO A 413 5.06 -11.16 -11.85
C PRO A 413 4.09 -10.77 -12.97
N GLY A 414 3.47 -9.59 -12.87
CA GLY A 414 2.46 -9.11 -13.82
C GLY A 414 1.09 -9.76 -13.62
N TYR A 415 0.77 -10.25 -12.43
CA TYR A 415 -0.51 -10.89 -12.14
C TYR A 415 -0.81 -12.11 -13.03
N TYR A 416 0.24 -12.79 -13.52
CA TYR A 416 0.09 -14.10 -14.13
C TYR A 416 -0.24 -15.11 -13.02
N GLY A 417 -1.13 -16.06 -13.32
CA GLY A 417 -1.51 -17.10 -12.35
C GLY A 417 -0.38 -18.11 -12.14
N LEU A 418 -0.64 -19.13 -11.33
CA LEU A 418 0.30 -20.24 -11.11
C LEU A 418 0.08 -21.43 -12.06
N ALA A 419 -0.81 -21.31 -13.05
CA ALA A 419 -1.06 -22.39 -14.01
C ALA A 419 0.16 -22.65 -14.91
N ALA A 420 0.30 -23.87 -15.43
CA ALA A 420 1.39 -24.28 -16.32
C ALA A 420 1.69 -23.29 -17.46
N GLY A 421 0.67 -22.71 -18.10
CA GLY A 421 0.85 -21.72 -19.17
C GLY A 421 1.53 -20.43 -18.72
N SER A 422 1.29 -20.00 -17.47
CA SER A 422 1.93 -18.82 -16.86
C SER A 422 3.38 -19.10 -16.49
N TRP A 423 3.67 -20.30 -15.97
CA TRP A 423 5.04 -20.74 -15.73
C TRP A 423 5.85 -20.87 -17.02
N LYS A 424 5.26 -21.44 -18.08
CA LYS A 424 5.89 -21.50 -19.40
C LYS A 424 6.15 -20.11 -19.99
N HIS A 425 5.29 -19.14 -19.72
CA HIS A 425 5.54 -17.73 -20.07
C HIS A 425 6.80 -17.21 -19.41
N TRP A 426 6.87 -17.29 -18.08
CA TRP A 426 8.04 -16.80 -17.34
C TRP A 426 9.31 -17.61 -17.60
N ALA A 427 9.21 -18.91 -17.87
CA ALA A 427 10.33 -19.74 -18.32
C ALA A 427 10.94 -19.21 -19.65
N ARG A 428 10.10 -18.79 -20.62
CA ARG A 428 10.59 -18.15 -21.85
C ARG A 428 11.20 -16.78 -21.59
N VAL A 429 10.61 -15.97 -20.70
CA VAL A 429 11.17 -14.66 -20.33
C VAL A 429 12.55 -14.82 -19.69
N TRP A 430 12.71 -15.77 -18.77
CA TRP A 430 13.97 -16.05 -18.07
C TRP A 430 14.98 -16.86 -18.91
N ASP A 431 14.56 -17.40 -20.06
CA ASP A 431 15.35 -18.31 -20.90
C ASP A 431 15.87 -19.54 -20.13
N VAL A 432 14.93 -20.17 -19.42
CA VAL A 432 15.13 -21.37 -18.62
C VAL A 432 14.12 -22.43 -19.01
N ASP A 433 14.52 -23.70 -18.97
CA ASP A 433 13.61 -24.81 -19.25
C ASP A 433 12.48 -24.91 -18.20
N TYR A 434 11.24 -25.07 -18.65
CA TYR A 434 10.09 -25.26 -17.76
C TYR A 434 10.26 -26.49 -16.84
N GLU A 435 10.85 -27.57 -17.36
CA GLU A 435 11.12 -28.80 -16.61
C GLU A 435 12.19 -28.59 -15.55
N TYR A 436 13.19 -27.71 -15.79
CA TYR A 436 14.14 -27.30 -14.76
C TYR A 436 13.41 -26.63 -13.59
N LEU A 437 12.57 -25.62 -13.86
CA LEU A 437 11.80 -24.95 -12.81
C LEU A 437 10.88 -25.91 -12.07
N LYS A 438 10.14 -26.75 -12.82
CA LYS A 438 9.23 -27.75 -12.26
C LYS A 438 9.94 -28.72 -11.32
N GLY A 439 11.14 -29.19 -11.69
CA GLY A 439 11.96 -30.09 -10.88
C GLY A 439 12.48 -29.49 -9.57
N ARG A 440 12.37 -28.17 -9.38
CA ARG A 440 12.75 -27.50 -8.13
C ARG A 440 11.65 -27.59 -7.06
N PHE A 441 10.39 -27.75 -7.46
CA PHE A 441 9.26 -27.91 -6.55
C PHE A 441 9.11 -29.37 -6.12
N ALA A 442 8.55 -29.60 -4.93
CA ALA A 442 8.26 -30.97 -4.47
C ALA A 442 7.22 -31.70 -5.34
N SER A 443 6.34 -30.95 -6.02
CA SER A 443 5.43 -31.48 -7.04
C SER A 443 4.89 -30.37 -7.94
N GLN A 444 4.40 -30.74 -9.13
CA GLN A 444 3.67 -29.80 -10.00
C GLN A 444 2.43 -29.22 -9.30
N LYS A 445 1.73 -30.02 -8.48
CA LYS A 445 0.58 -29.54 -7.70
C LYS A 445 0.96 -28.36 -6.81
N LEU A 446 2.09 -28.44 -6.10
CA LEU A 446 2.55 -27.35 -5.23
C LEU A 446 3.05 -26.12 -6.01
N MET A 447 3.70 -26.34 -7.16
CA MET A 447 4.09 -25.28 -8.09
C MET A 447 2.87 -24.48 -8.61
N GLU A 448 1.76 -25.18 -8.85
CA GLU A 448 0.51 -24.59 -9.38
C GLU A 448 -0.48 -24.15 -8.28
N SER A 449 -0.16 -24.39 -7.01
CA SER A 449 -0.99 -24.02 -5.86
C SER A 449 -0.43 -22.81 -5.12
N ALA A 450 -1.33 -21.98 -4.57
CA ALA A 450 -0.95 -20.89 -3.69
C ALA A 450 -0.18 -21.42 -2.45
N GLY A 451 0.82 -20.66 -2.00
CA GLY A 451 1.53 -20.85 -0.74
C GLY A 451 0.83 -20.21 0.45
N ILE A 452 1.34 -20.45 1.65
CA ILE A 452 0.83 -19.86 2.89
C ILE A 452 1.02 -18.33 2.84
N PRO A 453 -0.01 -17.51 3.08
CA PRO A 453 0.10 -16.06 3.11
C PRO A 453 0.80 -15.61 4.38
N VAL A 454 1.45 -14.44 4.35
CA VAL A 454 2.21 -13.96 5.52
C VAL A 454 1.32 -13.74 6.75
N SER A 455 0.05 -13.35 6.57
CA SER A 455 -0.91 -13.26 7.68
C SER A 455 -1.13 -14.58 8.45
N ARG A 456 -0.72 -15.72 7.86
CA ARG A 456 -0.91 -17.07 8.40
C ARG A 456 0.38 -17.88 8.52
N TRP A 457 1.56 -17.28 8.32
CA TRP A 457 2.84 -18.04 8.35
C TRP A 457 3.06 -18.75 9.69
N ILE A 458 2.61 -18.15 10.79
CA ILE A 458 2.68 -18.73 12.14
C ILE A 458 1.89 -20.03 12.25
N ASP A 459 0.75 -20.13 11.55
CA ASP A 459 -0.03 -21.36 11.53
C ASP A 459 0.67 -22.43 10.68
N GLY A 460 1.45 -22.03 9.66
CA GLY A 460 2.34 -22.95 8.94
C GLY A 460 3.41 -23.61 9.84
N VAL A 461 3.74 -23.00 10.98
CA VAL A 461 4.65 -23.55 11.99
C VAL A 461 3.90 -24.34 13.07
N LEU A 462 2.74 -23.83 13.51
CA LEU A 462 2.05 -24.30 14.71
C LEU A 462 0.98 -25.38 14.44
N GLU A 463 0.38 -25.37 13.25
CA GLU A 463 -0.65 -26.33 12.87
C GLU A 463 -0.07 -27.73 12.70
N LYS A 464 -0.87 -28.76 12.97
CA LYS A 464 -0.46 -30.15 12.71
C LYS A 464 -0.26 -30.34 11.20
N LYS A 465 0.85 -30.95 10.79
CA LYS A 465 1.17 -31.15 9.37
C LYS A 465 0.04 -31.86 8.60
N GLU A 466 -0.71 -32.76 9.24
CA GLU A 466 -1.81 -33.50 8.64
C GLU A 466 -2.99 -32.60 8.24
N ASN A 467 -3.09 -31.42 8.84
CA ASN A 467 -4.13 -30.43 8.56
C ASN A 467 -3.74 -29.48 7.43
N MET A 468 -2.49 -29.51 6.95
CA MET A 468 -2.00 -28.62 5.89
C MET A 468 -2.00 -29.28 4.50
N ASP A 469 -1.90 -28.49 3.44
CA ASP A 469 -1.76 -29.00 2.05
C ASP A 469 -0.30 -29.07 1.56
N GLN A 470 0.68 -28.80 2.42
CA GLN A 470 2.11 -28.98 2.13
C GLN A 470 2.71 -30.14 2.94
N PRO A 471 3.82 -30.74 2.49
CA PRO A 471 4.34 -31.99 3.06
C PRO A 471 4.77 -31.90 4.52
N ASP A 472 5.22 -30.72 4.97
CA ASP A 472 5.76 -30.50 6.31
C ASP A 472 5.54 -29.05 6.76
N ASN A 473 5.71 -28.81 8.06
CA ASN A 473 5.64 -27.50 8.70
C ASN A 473 6.72 -26.53 8.18
N VAL A 474 6.45 -25.23 8.30
CA VAL A 474 7.47 -24.20 8.11
C VAL A 474 8.52 -24.33 9.22
N ARG A 475 9.78 -24.52 8.84
CA ARG A 475 10.93 -24.72 9.73
C ARG A 475 11.94 -23.58 9.67
N ALA A 476 11.96 -22.80 8.59
CA ALA A 476 12.77 -21.58 8.49
C ALA A 476 11.94 -20.38 8.04
N MET A 477 12.21 -19.21 8.64
CA MET A 477 11.59 -17.94 8.29
C MET A 477 12.65 -16.91 7.91
N VAL A 478 12.56 -16.38 6.69
CA VAL A 478 13.36 -15.22 6.25
C VAL A 478 12.45 -14.00 6.27
N LEU A 479 12.71 -13.10 7.23
CA LEU A 479 12.03 -11.82 7.43
C LEU A 479 12.87 -10.71 6.79
N TRP A 480 12.56 -10.37 5.53
CA TRP A 480 13.32 -9.38 4.79
C TRP A 480 12.53 -8.07 4.64
N GLY A 481 12.96 -7.02 5.33
CA GLY A 481 12.32 -5.71 5.31
C GLY A 481 10.87 -5.74 5.81
N HIS A 482 10.59 -6.51 6.87
CA HIS A 482 9.25 -6.70 7.41
C HIS A 482 9.19 -6.55 8.93
N ALA A 483 8.17 -5.84 9.41
CA ALA A 483 7.94 -5.57 10.83
C ALA A 483 6.82 -6.45 11.38
N VAL A 484 7.16 -7.39 12.26
CA VAL A 484 6.22 -8.41 12.79
C VAL A 484 5.14 -7.84 13.71
N ASN A 485 5.38 -6.69 14.35
CA ASN A 485 4.35 -5.96 15.09
C ASN A 485 3.25 -5.36 14.20
N SER A 486 3.31 -5.52 12.88
CA SER A 486 2.23 -5.20 11.95
C SER A 486 1.24 -6.35 11.71
N GLN A 487 1.45 -7.53 12.31
CA GLN A 487 0.61 -8.72 12.18
C GLN A 487 -0.17 -9.03 13.46
N THR A 488 -1.39 -9.57 13.41
CA THR A 488 -2.15 -10.00 14.61
C THR A 488 -1.55 -11.25 15.26
N ARG A 489 -2.03 -11.61 16.46
CA ARG A 489 -1.65 -12.84 17.17
C ARG A 489 -0.15 -12.93 17.51
N LEU A 490 0.40 -11.80 17.99
CA LEU A 490 1.81 -11.73 18.40
C LEU A 490 2.21 -12.77 19.46
N PRO A 491 1.39 -13.09 20.49
CA PRO A 491 1.72 -14.15 21.45
C PRO A 491 1.95 -15.52 20.79
N GLU A 492 1.09 -15.92 19.85
CA GLU A 492 1.28 -17.14 19.07
C GLU A 492 2.46 -17.02 18.11
N MET A 493 2.68 -15.84 17.55
CA MET A 493 3.84 -15.58 16.70
C MET A 493 5.17 -15.76 17.45
N LYS A 494 5.27 -15.29 18.70
CA LYS A 494 6.43 -15.57 19.57
C LYS A 494 6.66 -17.08 19.70
N THR A 495 5.59 -17.82 19.96
CA THR A 495 5.64 -19.29 20.07
C THR A 495 6.09 -19.94 18.76
N ALA A 496 5.60 -19.47 17.61
CA ALA A 496 6.02 -19.95 16.29
C ALA A 496 7.51 -19.65 16.04
N MET A 497 7.97 -18.43 16.33
CA MET A 497 9.36 -18.03 16.18
C MET A 497 10.31 -18.91 17.01
N GLU A 498 9.89 -19.33 18.20
CA GLU A 498 10.67 -20.20 19.09
C GLU A 498 10.77 -21.64 18.59
N LYS A 499 9.82 -22.11 17.77
CA LYS A 499 9.82 -23.46 17.18
C LYS A 499 10.60 -23.59 15.87
N LEU A 500 10.93 -22.49 15.20
CA LEU A 500 11.70 -22.53 13.96
C LEU A 500 13.10 -23.11 14.19
N ASP A 501 13.66 -23.78 13.19
CA ASP A 501 15.08 -24.17 13.22
C ASP A 501 16.00 -23.01 12.88
N LEU A 502 15.52 -22.09 12.03
CA LEU A 502 16.27 -20.96 11.52
C LEU A 502 15.36 -19.73 11.38
N MET A 503 15.83 -18.60 11.90
CA MET A 503 15.23 -17.30 11.64
C MET A 503 16.28 -16.33 11.12
N VAL A 504 15.99 -15.67 10.00
CA VAL A 504 16.89 -14.68 9.38
C VAL A 504 16.14 -13.37 9.25
N VAL A 505 16.63 -12.32 9.88
CA VAL A 505 16.11 -10.95 9.76
C VAL A 505 17.07 -10.16 8.88
N ILE A 506 16.57 -9.57 7.79
CA ILE A 506 17.37 -8.80 6.84
C ILE A 506 16.75 -7.42 6.73
N ASP A 507 17.42 -6.40 7.27
CA ASP A 507 16.86 -5.06 7.42
C ASP A 507 17.99 -4.04 7.67
N PRO A 508 17.78 -2.73 7.41
CA PRO A 508 18.73 -1.68 7.83
C PRO A 508 18.83 -1.48 9.36
N VAL A 509 17.80 -1.85 10.12
CA VAL A 509 17.74 -1.75 11.60
C VAL A 509 17.24 -3.07 12.21
N PRO A 510 17.54 -3.40 13.49
CA PRO A 510 16.95 -4.59 14.09
C PRO A 510 15.43 -4.42 14.22
N THR A 511 14.67 -5.30 13.58
CA THR A 511 13.21 -5.30 13.72
C THR A 511 12.80 -5.94 15.04
N PHE A 512 11.56 -5.71 15.47
CA PHE A 512 11.03 -6.31 16.69
C PHE A 512 11.12 -7.85 16.70
N ALA A 513 11.14 -8.49 15.53
CA ALA A 513 11.28 -9.94 15.39
C ALA A 513 12.59 -10.47 15.97
N ALA A 514 13.66 -9.67 15.97
CA ALA A 514 14.94 -10.08 16.50
C ALA A 514 14.95 -10.27 18.03
N VAL A 515 13.98 -9.67 18.75
CA VAL A 515 14.02 -9.59 20.22
C VAL A 515 12.81 -10.19 20.94
N ILE A 516 11.70 -10.44 20.23
CA ILE A 516 10.51 -11.08 20.81
C ILE A 516 10.78 -12.51 21.31
N PRO A 517 11.34 -13.44 20.50
CA PRO A 517 11.48 -14.82 20.94
C PRO A 517 12.59 -14.98 21.99
N ASP A 518 12.45 -15.96 22.88
CA ASP A 518 13.44 -16.29 23.93
C ASP A 518 14.53 -17.27 23.44
N ARG A 519 14.76 -17.29 22.12
CA ARG A 519 15.78 -18.14 21.49
C ARG A 519 17.16 -17.82 22.03
N GLN A 520 18.00 -18.84 22.14
CA GLN A 520 19.41 -18.69 22.47
C GLN A 520 20.29 -18.72 21.22
N ASP A 521 19.84 -19.40 20.16
CA ASP A 521 20.60 -19.65 18.94
C ASP A 521 19.69 -19.67 17.68
N GLY A 522 20.30 -19.80 16.51
CA GLY A 522 19.60 -19.98 15.24
C GLY A 522 18.85 -18.75 14.74
N VAL A 523 19.24 -17.56 15.20
CA VAL A 523 18.76 -16.27 14.70
C VAL A 523 19.92 -15.51 14.08
N TYR A 524 19.72 -15.03 12.86
CA TYR A 524 20.67 -14.15 12.15
C TYR A 524 20.03 -12.80 11.89
N VAL A 525 20.83 -11.75 12.00
CA VAL A 525 20.44 -10.39 11.62
C VAL A 525 21.47 -9.88 10.62
N LEU A 526 21.04 -9.59 9.40
CA LEU A 526 21.89 -9.18 8.29
C LEU A 526 21.61 -7.71 7.91
N PRO A 527 22.64 -6.86 7.78
CA PRO A 527 22.46 -5.45 7.47
C PRO A 527 22.15 -5.24 5.99
N ALA A 528 20.90 -4.91 5.68
CA ALA A 528 20.52 -4.43 4.35
C ALA A 528 20.81 -2.94 4.19
N SER A 529 21.08 -2.53 2.96
CA SER A 529 21.14 -1.11 2.59
C SER A 529 19.74 -0.47 2.61
N THR A 530 19.68 0.83 2.90
CA THR A 530 18.48 1.62 2.67
C THR A 530 18.30 1.89 1.17
N GLN A 531 17.11 2.29 0.76
CA GLN A 531 16.85 2.59 -0.65
C GLN A 531 17.58 3.86 -1.16
N PHE A 532 18.20 4.66 -0.27
CA PHE A 532 19.08 5.78 -0.63
C PHE A 532 20.54 5.36 -0.87
N GLU A 533 20.89 4.13 -0.49
CA GLU A 533 22.20 3.50 -0.68
C GLU A 533 22.24 2.61 -1.94
N THR A 534 21.15 2.61 -2.70
CA THR A 534 20.96 1.84 -3.93
C THR A 534 20.22 2.68 -4.97
N TYR A 535 19.92 2.10 -6.13
CA TYR A 535 19.26 2.75 -7.25
C TYR A 535 18.33 1.77 -7.98
N GLY A 536 17.35 2.29 -8.71
CA GLY A 536 16.33 1.48 -9.40
C GLY A 536 15.00 2.22 -9.48
N SER A 537 13.90 1.52 -9.71
CA SER A 537 12.58 2.14 -9.89
C SER A 537 11.59 1.84 -8.76
N VAL A 538 10.66 2.76 -8.50
CA VAL A 538 9.58 2.62 -7.50
C VAL A 538 8.25 3.02 -8.11
N THR A 539 7.19 2.28 -7.79
CA THR A 539 5.83 2.53 -8.27
C THR A 539 4.96 3.10 -7.15
N ALA A 540 4.54 4.35 -7.32
CA ALA A 540 3.66 5.05 -6.39
C ALA A 540 2.19 4.59 -6.51
N SER A 541 1.31 5.07 -5.60
CA SER A 541 -0.12 4.70 -5.60
C SER A 541 -0.81 4.93 -6.94
N ASN A 542 -0.50 6.03 -7.61
CA ASN A 542 -1.07 6.42 -8.90
C ASN A 542 -0.49 5.64 -10.09
N ARG A 543 0.23 4.54 -9.84
CA ARG A 543 0.91 3.69 -10.83
C ARG A 543 2.09 4.36 -11.54
N SER A 544 2.42 5.62 -11.22
CA SER A 544 3.62 6.28 -11.72
C SER A 544 4.87 5.59 -11.19
N ILE A 545 5.75 5.24 -12.11
CA ILE A 545 7.04 4.63 -11.87
C ILE A 545 8.09 5.74 -11.89
N GLN A 546 8.90 5.82 -10.84
CA GLN A 546 9.89 6.87 -10.67
C GLN A 546 11.27 6.24 -10.47
N TRP A 547 12.30 6.83 -11.08
CA TRP A 547 13.67 6.39 -10.88
C TRP A 547 14.24 6.97 -9.59
N ARG A 548 14.93 6.13 -8.82
CA ARG A 548 15.71 6.48 -7.63
C ARG A 548 17.18 6.44 -8.00
N ASP A 549 17.86 7.57 -7.86
CA ASP A 549 19.32 7.59 -7.89
C ASP A 549 19.89 7.31 -6.49
N LYS A 550 21.07 6.69 -6.50
CA LYS A 550 21.87 6.41 -5.30
C LYS A 550 22.38 7.73 -4.73
N VAL A 551 22.04 8.02 -3.48
CA VAL A 551 22.40 9.26 -2.77
C VAL A 551 23.76 9.12 -2.09
N VAL A 552 24.01 8.00 -1.44
CA VAL A 552 25.29 7.66 -0.78
C VAL A 552 25.66 6.21 -1.06
N ASP A 553 26.92 5.84 -0.87
CA ASP A 553 27.31 4.43 -0.92
C ASP A 553 26.79 3.65 0.29
N PRO A 554 26.62 2.31 0.19
CA PRO A 554 26.28 1.48 1.33
C PRO A 554 27.18 1.74 2.54
N VAL A 555 26.56 2.00 3.68
CA VAL A 555 27.29 2.31 4.93
C VAL A 555 27.62 1.04 5.72
N PHE A 556 28.70 1.10 6.49
CA PHE A 556 29.23 -0.04 7.26
C PHE A 556 29.49 -1.27 6.35
N GLU A 557 29.10 -2.47 6.80
CA GLU A 557 29.13 -3.69 5.98
C GLU A 557 27.75 -3.99 5.37
N SER A 558 26.85 -2.99 5.27
CA SER A 558 25.53 -3.22 4.64
C SER A 558 25.66 -3.55 3.16
N LYS A 559 24.73 -4.35 2.64
CA LYS A 559 24.69 -4.71 1.22
C LYS A 559 23.31 -4.39 0.62
N PRO A 560 23.26 -3.92 -0.64
CA PRO A 560 22.00 -3.81 -1.38
C PRO A 560 21.26 -5.15 -1.45
N ASP A 561 19.94 -5.11 -1.46
CA ASP A 561 19.13 -6.33 -1.36
C ASP A 561 19.40 -7.31 -2.50
N HIS A 562 19.57 -6.83 -3.73
CA HIS A 562 19.89 -7.66 -4.90
C HIS A 562 21.27 -8.33 -4.80
N VAL A 563 22.23 -7.74 -4.10
CA VAL A 563 23.53 -8.36 -3.80
C VAL A 563 23.35 -9.51 -2.81
N ILE A 564 22.56 -9.30 -1.75
CA ILE A 564 22.26 -10.36 -0.77
C ILE A 564 21.55 -11.54 -1.46
N MET A 565 20.60 -11.25 -2.37
CA MET A 565 19.91 -12.29 -3.16
C MET A 565 20.89 -13.07 -4.04
N TYR A 566 21.84 -12.40 -4.69
CA TYR A 566 22.87 -13.06 -5.51
C TYR A 566 23.78 -13.97 -4.67
N LEU A 567 24.26 -13.50 -3.52
CA LEU A 567 25.09 -14.29 -2.61
C LEU A 567 24.37 -15.54 -2.10
N LEU A 568 23.10 -15.40 -1.72
CA LEU A 568 22.27 -16.55 -1.34
C LEU A 568 22.01 -17.48 -2.52
N ALA A 569 21.70 -16.98 -3.71
CA ALA A 569 21.45 -17.81 -4.90
C ALA A 569 22.69 -18.64 -5.28
N LYS A 570 23.88 -18.04 -5.14
CA LYS A 570 25.18 -18.70 -5.36
C LYS A 570 25.41 -19.82 -4.34
N LYS A 571 25.13 -19.56 -3.06
CA LYS A 571 25.20 -20.59 -2.01
C LYS A 571 24.20 -21.74 -2.25
N LEU A 572 23.01 -21.42 -2.74
CA LEU A 572 21.94 -22.39 -2.95
C LEU A 572 21.99 -23.08 -4.33
N GLY A 573 22.94 -22.70 -5.20
CA GLY A 573 23.29 -23.38 -6.44
C GLY A 573 22.34 -23.14 -7.62
N PHE A 574 21.72 -21.96 -7.71
CA PHE A 574 20.84 -21.62 -8.84
C PHE A 574 21.10 -20.23 -9.44
N GLU A 575 22.23 -19.60 -9.10
CA GLU A 575 22.60 -18.27 -9.57
C GLU A 575 22.78 -18.21 -11.10
N LYS A 576 23.38 -19.24 -11.71
CA LYS A 576 23.66 -19.26 -13.16
C LYS A 576 22.39 -19.18 -14.00
N GLU A 577 21.36 -19.92 -13.61
CA GLU A 577 20.08 -19.93 -14.31
C GLU A 577 19.23 -18.70 -13.95
N MET A 578 19.22 -18.30 -12.67
CA MET A 578 18.44 -17.15 -12.21
C MET A 578 18.95 -15.83 -12.80
N PHE A 579 20.25 -15.66 -12.99
CA PHE A 579 20.86 -14.42 -13.47
C PHE A 579 21.40 -14.52 -14.91
N LYS A 580 20.99 -15.54 -15.68
CA LYS A 580 21.47 -15.82 -17.05
C LYS A 580 21.42 -14.61 -18.00
N LYS A 581 20.41 -13.76 -17.85
CA LYS A 581 20.19 -12.54 -18.66
C LYS A 581 20.61 -11.24 -17.98
N ILE A 582 21.27 -11.31 -16.83
CA ILE A 582 21.59 -10.15 -16.00
C ILE A 582 23.10 -10.09 -15.83
N THR A 583 23.71 -8.99 -16.24
CA THR A 583 25.13 -8.75 -16.03
C THR A 583 25.43 -8.68 -14.53
N ILE A 584 26.47 -9.39 -14.09
CA ILE A 584 26.95 -9.37 -12.69
C ILE A 584 28.27 -8.60 -12.64
N ASN A 585 28.29 -7.49 -11.90
CA ASN A 585 29.47 -6.67 -11.66
C ASN A 585 30.07 -7.04 -10.29
N GLY A 586 31.04 -7.97 -10.28
CA GLY A 586 31.52 -8.56 -9.03
C GLY A 586 30.45 -9.47 -8.42
N ASP A 587 29.80 -9.01 -7.35
CA ASP A 587 28.64 -9.67 -6.73
C ASP A 587 27.33 -8.88 -6.91
N GLU A 588 27.33 -7.79 -7.70
CA GLU A 588 26.18 -6.92 -7.87
C GLU A 588 25.47 -7.13 -9.23
N PRO A 589 24.22 -7.64 -9.21
CA PRO A 589 23.36 -7.65 -10.41
C PRO A 589 23.11 -6.24 -10.97
N LEU A 590 23.26 -6.07 -12.29
CA LEU A 590 22.99 -4.81 -12.97
C LEU A 590 21.48 -4.52 -13.03
N ILE A 591 21.03 -3.48 -12.31
CA ILE A 591 19.62 -3.07 -12.16
C ILE A 591 18.94 -2.80 -13.51
N GLU A 592 19.66 -2.23 -14.45
CA GLU A 592 19.18 -1.93 -15.80
C GLU A 592 18.79 -3.17 -16.60
N ASP A 593 19.52 -4.26 -16.45
CA ASP A 593 19.21 -5.54 -17.09
C ASP A 593 17.98 -6.17 -16.45
N VAL A 594 17.86 -6.08 -15.11
CA VAL A 594 16.68 -6.56 -14.37
C VAL A 594 15.41 -5.84 -14.85
N THR A 595 15.50 -4.52 -15.05
CA THR A 595 14.39 -3.70 -15.58
C THR A 595 13.95 -4.22 -16.94
N ARG A 596 14.90 -4.42 -17.85
CA ARG A 596 14.62 -4.92 -19.20
C ARG A 596 14.05 -6.33 -19.21
N GLU A 597 14.54 -7.21 -18.33
CA GLU A 597 14.02 -8.58 -18.22
C GLU A 597 12.55 -8.59 -17.81
N PHE A 598 12.16 -7.82 -16.79
CA PHE A 598 10.75 -7.76 -16.41
C PHE A 598 9.90 -7.04 -17.45
N ASN A 599 10.41 -6.01 -18.14
CA ASN A 599 9.67 -5.35 -19.22
C ASN A 599 9.34 -6.34 -20.35
N GLY A 600 10.23 -7.30 -20.64
CA GLY A 600 9.97 -8.34 -21.63
C GLY A 600 8.86 -9.34 -21.25
N GLY A 601 8.42 -9.36 -19.99
CA GLY A 601 7.45 -10.34 -19.47
C GLY A 601 6.12 -9.78 -18.95
N LEU A 602 6.06 -8.52 -18.54
CA LEU A 602 4.92 -7.92 -17.82
C LEU A 602 3.81 -7.34 -18.73
N TRP A 603 3.41 -8.09 -19.76
CA TRP A 603 2.47 -7.61 -20.79
C TRP A 603 1.07 -7.30 -20.26
N THR A 604 0.55 -8.12 -19.35
CA THR A 604 -0.82 -8.04 -18.77
C THR A 604 -1.22 -6.69 -18.18
N ILE A 605 -0.25 -5.93 -17.68
CA ILE A 605 -0.44 -4.61 -17.07
C ILE A 605 0.23 -3.50 -17.88
N GLY A 606 0.86 -3.80 -19.01
CA GLY A 606 1.60 -2.84 -19.83
C GLY A 606 2.76 -2.22 -19.05
N TYR A 607 3.51 -3.04 -18.32
CA TYR A 607 4.74 -2.60 -17.66
C TYR A 607 5.94 -2.89 -18.58
N THR A 608 5.81 -2.51 -19.86
CA THR A 608 6.67 -2.94 -20.96
C THR A 608 7.38 -1.75 -21.62
N GLY A 609 6.74 -0.57 -21.64
CA GLY A 609 7.29 0.63 -22.27
C GLY A 609 8.19 1.49 -21.37
N GLN A 610 8.39 1.12 -20.11
CA GLN A 610 9.15 1.91 -19.13
C GLN A 610 10.61 1.44 -19.03
N SER A 611 11.48 1.96 -19.89
CA SER A 611 12.92 1.71 -19.79
C SER A 611 13.59 2.56 -18.70
N PRO A 612 14.77 2.16 -18.18
CA PRO A 612 15.56 3.00 -17.26
C PRO A 612 15.81 4.41 -17.81
N GLU A 613 16.06 4.53 -19.11
CA GLU A 613 16.36 5.80 -19.79
C GLU A 613 15.14 6.73 -19.76
N ARG A 614 13.95 6.21 -20.10
CA ARG A 614 12.71 7.00 -20.04
C ARG A 614 12.42 7.45 -18.62
N LEU A 615 12.54 6.56 -17.63
CA LEU A 615 12.28 6.90 -16.22
C LEU A 615 13.23 7.98 -15.70
N ARG A 616 14.53 7.88 -15.99
CA ARG A 616 15.52 8.92 -15.64
C ARG A 616 15.24 10.24 -16.34
N LYS A 617 14.84 10.19 -17.62
CA LYS A 617 14.46 11.38 -18.39
C LYS A 617 13.32 12.14 -17.72
N HIS A 618 12.31 11.46 -17.18
CA HIS A 618 11.23 12.10 -16.42
C HIS A 618 11.72 12.76 -15.14
N MET A 619 12.60 12.09 -14.38
CA MET A 619 13.18 12.66 -13.16
C MET A 619 13.98 13.93 -13.46
N ALA A 620 14.80 13.92 -14.50
CA ALA A 620 15.61 15.08 -14.91
C ALA A 620 14.77 16.27 -15.45
N ASN A 621 13.51 16.05 -15.84
CA ASN A 621 12.66 17.04 -16.49
C ASN A 621 11.33 17.29 -15.75
N GLN A 622 11.29 17.10 -14.42
CA GLN A 622 10.07 17.25 -13.62
C GLN A 622 9.32 18.57 -13.86
N ALA A 623 10.05 19.66 -14.11
CA ALA A 623 9.47 20.98 -14.34
C ALA A 623 8.59 21.09 -15.59
N THR A 624 8.70 20.16 -16.55
CA THR A 624 7.89 20.19 -17.78
C THR A 624 6.49 19.61 -17.59
N PHE A 625 6.23 18.90 -16.50
CA PHE A 625 4.96 18.22 -16.25
C PHE A 625 3.94 19.14 -15.60
N ASP A 626 2.73 19.17 -16.15
CA ASP A 626 1.61 19.91 -15.57
C ASP A 626 1.25 19.35 -14.18
N LYS A 627 1.02 20.27 -13.24
CA LYS A 627 0.81 19.93 -11.81
C LYS A 627 -0.58 19.36 -11.53
N THR A 628 -1.46 19.27 -12.52
CA THR A 628 -2.80 18.69 -12.40
C THR A 628 -2.95 17.46 -13.29
N THR A 629 -2.69 17.57 -14.59
CA THR A 629 -2.85 16.47 -15.55
C THR A 629 -1.69 15.48 -15.53
N LEU A 630 -0.54 15.88 -14.96
CA LEU A 630 0.73 15.16 -15.01
C LEU A 630 1.29 14.99 -16.43
N GLN A 631 0.72 15.63 -17.46
CA GLN A 631 1.25 15.55 -18.82
C GLN A 631 2.38 16.56 -19.01
N ALA A 632 3.48 16.15 -19.63
CA ALA A 632 4.53 17.07 -20.05
C ALA A 632 4.03 17.96 -21.18
N VAL A 633 4.32 19.27 -21.06
CA VAL A 633 4.01 20.27 -22.07
C VAL A 633 5.32 20.86 -22.59
N GLY A 634 5.78 20.34 -23.72
CA GLY A 634 7.06 20.64 -24.33
C GLY A 634 8.26 19.96 -23.65
N GLY A 635 9.46 20.29 -24.15
CA GLY A 635 10.72 19.74 -23.65
C GLY A 635 10.94 18.27 -24.01
N PRO A 636 11.93 17.61 -23.39
CA PRO A 636 12.30 16.25 -23.77
C PRO A 636 11.20 15.21 -23.55
N CYS A 637 10.32 15.40 -22.56
CA CYS A 637 9.27 14.46 -22.19
C CYS A 637 7.91 14.76 -22.83
N ASP A 638 7.83 15.68 -23.80
CA ASP A 638 6.56 16.18 -24.35
C ASP A 638 5.56 15.07 -24.67
N GLY A 639 4.32 15.25 -24.21
CA GLY A 639 3.22 14.29 -24.37
C GLY A 639 3.18 13.15 -23.36
N ASP A 640 4.29 12.77 -22.73
CA ASP A 640 4.32 11.71 -21.71
C ASP A 640 3.64 12.16 -20.41
N TYR A 641 3.02 11.22 -19.69
CA TYR A 641 2.55 11.46 -18.33
C TYR A 641 3.64 11.12 -17.30
N TYR A 642 3.75 11.92 -16.24
CA TYR A 642 4.81 11.80 -15.24
C TYR A 642 4.87 10.39 -14.64
N GLY A 643 6.04 9.75 -14.77
CA GLY A 643 6.29 8.38 -14.35
C GLY A 643 5.60 7.28 -15.17
N LEU A 644 5.11 7.58 -16.39
CA LEU A 644 4.57 6.58 -17.33
C LEU A 644 3.58 5.58 -16.66
N PRO A 645 2.52 6.08 -16.02
CA PRO A 645 1.62 5.26 -15.20
C PRO A 645 1.08 4.08 -16.00
N TRP A 646 1.22 2.86 -15.46
CA TRP A 646 0.86 1.67 -16.22
C TRP A 646 -0.67 1.52 -16.37
N PRO A 647 -1.21 1.08 -17.52
CA PRO A 647 -0.46 0.57 -18.67
C PRO A 647 0.31 1.63 -19.46
N CYS A 648 1.57 1.32 -19.75
CA CYS A 648 2.39 1.94 -20.77
C CYS A 648 2.72 0.88 -21.82
N TRP A 649 1.92 0.85 -22.88
CA TRP A 649 1.93 -0.25 -23.84
C TRP A 649 3.18 -0.27 -24.73
N GLY A 650 3.52 -1.46 -25.21
CA GLY A 650 4.56 -1.72 -26.20
C GLY A 650 5.96 -1.64 -25.65
N THR A 651 6.93 -1.59 -26.56
CA THR A 651 8.34 -1.36 -26.26
C THR A 651 8.60 0.12 -26.01
N PRO A 652 9.74 0.51 -25.42
CA PRO A 652 10.11 1.91 -25.26
C PRO A 652 10.08 2.72 -26.56
N GLU A 653 10.36 2.09 -27.71
CA GLU A 653 10.35 2.71 -29.04
C GLU A 653 8.94 3.02 -29.54
N LEU A 654 7.91 2.27 -29.09
CA LEU A 654 6.52 2.62 -29.35
C LEU A 654 6.14 3.95 -28.68
N ASN A 655 6.89 4.35 -27.64
CA ASN A 655 6.77 5.62 -26.94
C ASN A 655 5.35 5.94 -26.47
N HIS A 656 4.63 4.94 -25.94
CA HIS A 656 3.33 5.17 -25.32
C HIS A 656 3.49 6.10 -24.09
N PRO A 657 2.59 7.08 -23.86
CA PRO A 657 2.77 8.12 -22.84
C PRO A 657 2.45 7.66 -21.41
N GLY A 658 1.85 6.49 -21.28
CA GLY A 658 1.27 5.97 -20.04
C GLY A 658 -0.23 6.29 -19.94
N THR A 659 -0.92 5.60 -19.04
CA THR A 659 -2.37 5.69 -18.84
C THR A 659 -2.65 6.34 -17.48
N PRO A 660 -2.84 7.68 -17.41
CA PRO A 660 -3.02 8.36 -16.13
C PRO A 660 -4.36 8.05 -15.47
N ILE A 661 -5.42 7.88 -16.26
CA ILE A 661 -6.78 7.56 -15.82
C ILE A 661 -7.18 6.23 -16.44
N LEU A 662 -7.35 5.21 -15.60
CA LEU A 662 -7.88 3.93 -16.05
C LEU A 662 -9.33 4.10 -16.48
N TYR A 663 -9.66 3.45 -17.59
CA TYR A 663 -11.00 3.32 -18.13
C TYR A 663 -11.60 4.59 -18.75
N ASP A 664 -10.77 5.60 -19.06
CA ASP A 664 -11.12 6.79 -19.82
C ASP A 664 -11.29 6.49 -21.31
N THR A 665 -12.54 6.41 -21.77
CA THR A 665 -12.90 6.15 -23.16
C THR A 665 -12.88 7.40 -24.04
N SER A 666 -12.68 8.59 -23.45
CA SER A 666 -12.63 9.86 -24.19
C SER A 666 -11.32 10.10 -24.93
N LYS A 667 -10.33 9.22 -24.73
CA LYS A 667 -9.00 9.28 -25.36
C LYS A 667 -8.71 8.03 -26.19
N PRO A 668 -7.86 8.14 -27.23
CA PRO A 668 -7.31 6.98 -27.91
C PRO A 668 -6.47 6.10 -26.99
N VAL A 669 -6.51 4.78 -27.21
CA VAL A 669 -5.67 3.83 -26.45
C VAL A 669 -4.18 4.14 -26.60
N ALA A 670 -3.75 4.58 -27.79
CA ALA A 670 -2.36 4.98 -28.05
C ALA A 670 -1.89 6.21 -27.25
N GLU A 671 -2.84 7.00 -26.73
CA GLU A 671 -2.60 8.26 -26.00
C GLU A 671 -2.93 8.13 -24.50
N GLY A 672 -3.04 6.90 -24.00
CA GLY A 672 -3.38 6.61 -22.60
C GLY A 672 -4.87 6.59 -22.28
N GLY A 673 -5.73 6.47 -23.29
CA GLY A 673 -7.14 6.09 -23.12
C GLY A 673 -7.32 4.59 -22.84
N LEU A 674 -8.45 4.20 -22.27
CA LEU A 674 -8.66 2.81 -21.88
C LEU A 674 -10.16 2.47 -21.69
N CYS A 675 -10.52 1.19 -21.87
CA CYS A 675 -11.85 0.66 -21.55
C CYS A 675 -11.77 -0.45 -20.49
N PHE A 676 -12.92 -0.96 -20.01
CA PHE A 676 -12.93 -2.06 -19.05
C PHE A 676 -12.52 -3.38 -19.69
N ARG A 677 -11.90 -4.24 -18.90
CA ARG A 677 -11.23 -5.43 -19.40
C ARG A 677 -12.18 -6.62 -19.60
N ALA A 678 -12.10 -7.30 -20.74
CA ALA A 678 -12.82 -8.54 -21.05
C ALA A 678 -12.21 -9.79 -20.38
N ARG A 679 -11.93 -9.70 -19.07
CA ARG A 679 -11.20 -10.74 -18.30
C ARG A 679 -12.07 -11.95 -17.97
N TYR A 680 -13.38 -11.79 -17.88
CA TYR A 680 -14.30 -12.76 -17.27
C TYR A 680 -15.15 -13.50 -18.29
N GLY A 681 -14.70 -13.54 -19.55
CA GLY A 681 -15.47 -14.04 -20.68
C GLY A 681 -16.28 -12.94 -21.36
N VAL A 682 -17.05 -13.34 -22.37
CA VAL A 682 -17.88 -12.45 -23.19
C VAL A 682 -19.38 -12.57 -22.87
N GLU A 683 -19.78 -13.66 -22.19
CA GLU A 683 -21.17 -13.98 -21.87
C GLU A 683 -21.23 -14.78 -20.56
N ARG A 684 -22.31 -14.59 -19.80
CA ARG A 684 -22.62 -15.37 -18.60
C ARG A 684 -24.13 -15.56 -18.48
N ASN A 685 -24.57 -16.81 -18.41
CA ASN A 685 -25.99 -17.19 -18.25
C ASN A 685 -26.89 -16.57 -19.33
N GLY A 686 -26.42 -16.53 -20.58
CA GLY A 686 -27.10 -15.91 -21.71
C GLY A 686 -27.03 -14.38 -21.74
N GLN A 687 -26.36 -13.74 -20.77
CA GLN A 687 -26.23 -12.28 -20.72
C GLN A 687 -24.87 -11.82 -21.25
N ASN A 688 -24.90 -10.79 -22.10
CA ASN A 688 -23.72 -10.13 -22.62
C ASN A 688 -22.86 -9.51 -21.50
N LEU A 689 -21.55 -9.80 -21.49
CA LEU A 689 -20.57 -9.17 -20.61
C LEU A 689 -19.76 -8.08 -21.31
N LEU A 690 -19.90 -7.92 -22.62
CA LEU A 690 -19.19 -6.92 -23.40
C LEU A 690 -19.83 -5.55 -23.24
N ALA A 691 -19.03 -4.47 -23.36
CA ALA A 691 -19.54 -3.11 -23.34
C ALA A 691 -20.56 -2.92 -24.47
N GLU A 692 -21.50 -1.98 -24.30
CA GLU A 692 -22.52 -1.68 -25.31
C GLU A 692 -22.46 -0.20 -25.68
N GLY A 693 -22.01 0.11 -26.90
CA GLY A 693 -21.93 1.49 -27.41
C GLY A 693 -20.93 2.39 -26.68
N SER A 694 -20.01 1.82 -25.89
CA SER A 694 -18.94 2.52 -25.19
C SER A 694 -17.58 1.95 -25.61
N TYR A 695 -16.72 2.77 -26.21
CA TYR A 695 -15.41 2.38 -26.72
C TYR A 695 -14.44 3.58 -26.67
N PRO A 696 -13.11 3.35 -26.58
CA PRO A 696 -12.13 4.42 -26.66
C PRO A 696 -12.21 5.19 -27.99
N VAL A 697 -11.92 6.49 -27.97
CA VAL A 697 -11.81 7.31 -29.19
C VAL A 697 -10.83 6.67 -30.17
N GLY A 698 -11.14 6.70 -31.46
CA GLY A 698 -10.30 6.09 -32.50
C GLY A 698 -10.41 4.56 -32.64
N SER A 699 -11.12 3.85 -31.74
CA SER A 699 -11.32 2.40 -31.88
C SER A 699 -12.10 2.05 -33.15
N GLU A 700 -11.60 1.15 -33.98
CA GLU A 700 -12.33 0.68 -35.18
C GLU A 700 -13.53 -0.21 -34.83
N ILE A 701 -13.51 -0.87 -33.66
CA ILE A 701 -14.64 -1.65 -33.15
C ILE A 701 -15.50 -0.75 -32.26
N LYS A 702 -16.67 -0.37 -32.77
CA LYS A 702 -17.60 0.58 -32.12
C LYS A 702 -18.56 -0.08 -31.12
N ASP A 703 -18.10 -1.15 -30.46
CA ASP A 703 -18.84 -1.87 -29.44
C ASP A 703 -17.88 -2.61 -28.50
N GLY A 704 -18.39 -3.45 -27.59
CA GLY A 704 -17.57 -4.35 -26.79
C GLY A 704 -16.95 -5.51 -27.60
N TYR A 705 -15.76 -5.97 -27.19
CA TYR A 705 -14.99 -7.01 -27.89
C TYR A 705 -14.13 -7.87 -26.94
N PRO A 706 -13.81 -9.13 -27.30
CA PRO A 706 -12.98 -10.01 -26.48
C PRO A 706 -11.50 -9.60 -26.43
N GLU A 707 -10.71 -10.29 -25.59
CA GLU A 707 -9.24 -10.19 -25.61
C GLU A 707 -8.68 -10.57 -27.00
N PHE A 708 -7.66 -9.84 -27.46
CA PHE A 708 -7.03 -10.11 -28.74
C PHE A 708 -6.15 -11.37 -28.72
N THR A 709 -6.31 -12.18 -29.76
CA THR A 709 -5.47 -13.34 -30.09
C THR A 709 -5.00 -13.23 -31.53
N MET A 710 -4.01 -14.05 -31.92
CA MET A 710 -3.59 -14.13 -33.32
C MET A 710 -4.76 -14.52 -34.24
N ALA A 711 -5.61 -15.46 -33.82
CA ALA A 711 -6.83 -15.81 -34.55
C ALA A 711 -7.80 -14.62 -34.74
N MET A 712 -7.94 -13.76 -33.72
CA MET A 712 -8.77 -12.56 -33.82
C MET A 712 -8.21 -11.56 -34.83
N LEU A 713 -6.89 -11.35 -34.86
CA LEU A 713 -6.26 -10.48 -35.86
C LEU A 713 -6.48 -10.99 -37.29
N LYS A 714 -6.31 -12.30 -37.52
CA LYS A 714 -6.61 -12.93 -38.82
C LYS A 714 -8.06 -12.73 -39.24
N LYS A 715 -9.00 -12.94 -38.32
CA LYS A 715 -10.44 -12.76 -38.58
C LYS A 715 -10.78 -11.32 -39.00
N LEU A 716 -10.07 -10.34 -38.45
CA LEU A 716 -10.23 -8.92 -38.77
C LEU A 716 -9.40 -8.49 -40.00
N GLY A 717 -8.54 -9.36 -40.54
CA GLY A 717 -7.59 -9.02 -41.61
C GLY A 717 -6.48 -8.05 -41.16
N TRP A 718 -6.26 -7.95 -39.85
CA TRP A 718 -5.26 -7.06 -39.22
C TRP A 718 -3.90 -7.75 -39.05
N ASP A 719 -3.82 -9.07 -39.21
CA ASP A 719 -2.56 -9.79 -39.07
C ASP A 719 -1.51 -9.38 -40.11
N LYS A 720 -1.92 -8.81 -41.24
CA LYS A 720 -1.02 -8.20 -42.24
C LYS A 720 -0.16 -7.05 -41.70
N ASP A 721 -0.54 -6.47 -40.56
CA ASP A 721 0.21 -5.40 -39.90
C ASP A 721 1.30 -5.91 -38.96
N LEU A 722 1.42 -7.24 -38.79
CA LEU A 722 2.53 -7.89 -38.09
C LEU A 722 3.76 -7.97 -39.01
N THR A 723 4.92 -7.71 -38.44
CA THR A 723 6.22 -7.99 -39.05
C THR A 723 6.49 -9.50 -39.06
N ASP A 724 7.40 -9.94 -39.93
CA ASP A 724 7.82 -11.35 -39.99
C ASP A 724 8.42 -11.83 -38.67
N ALA A 725 9.14 -10.96 -37.97
CA ALA A 725 9.73 -11.26 -36.67
C ALA A 725 8.67 -11.47 -35.58
N GLU A 726 7.66 -10.61 -35.52
CA GLU A 726 6.52 -10.76 -34.59
C GLU A 726 5.74 -12.04 -34.90
N ARG A 727 5.47 -12.33 -36.18
CA ARG A 727 4.79 -13.56 -36.59
C ARG A 727 5.55 -14.81 -36.16
N ALA A 728 6.86 -14.84 -36.41
CA ALA A 728 7.71 -15.95 -35.99
C ALA A 728 7.74 -16.13 -34.45
N ALA A 729 7.71 -15.03 -33.69
CA ALA A 729 7.64 -15.09 -32.23
C ALA A 729 6.27 -15.63 -31.74
N ILE A 730 5.18 -15.19 -32.36
CA ILE A 730 3.81 -15.64 -32.07
C ILE A 730 3.65 -17.15 -32.36
N ASP A 731 4.20 -17.62 -33.47
CA ASP A 731 4.14 -19.03 -33.88
C ASP A 731 4.89 -19.94 -32.89
N LYS A 732 6.03 -19.48 -32.36
CA LYS A 732 6.79 -20.21 -31.33
C LYS A 732 6.04 -20.36 -30.00
N VAL A 733 5.06 -19.49 -29.71
CA VAL A 733 4.28 -19.58 -28.47
C VAL A 733 3.14 -20.57 -28.62
N ALA A 734 2.21 -20.31 -29.54
CA ALA A 734 1.02 -21.14 -29.79
C ALA A 734 0.31 -20.85 -31.13
N GLY A 735 0.96 -20.17 -32.08
CA GLY A 735 0.36 -19.76 -33.36
C GLY A 735 -0.96 -19.00 -33.18
N ASP A 736 -2.03 -19.49 -33.81
CA ASP A 736 -3.36 -18.85 -33.77
C ASP A 736 -3.95 -18.71 -32.36
N LYS A 737 -3.55 -19.58 -31.43
CA LYS A 737 -4.01 -19.55 -30.03
C LYS A 737 -3.21 -18.58 -29.17
N THR A 738 -2.14 -17.99 -29.69
CA THR A 738 -1.34 -17.02 -28.94
C THR A 738 -2.21 -15.82 -28.59
N ASN A 739 -2.27 -15.55 -27.29
CA ASN A 739 -2.97 -14.40 -26.73
C ASN A 739 -1.99 -13.24 -26.57
N TRP A 740 -2.49 -12.00 -26.68
CA TRP A 740 -1.70 -10.77 -26.54
C TRP A 740 -0.78 -10.75 -25.32
N LYS A 741 -1.18 -11.36 -24.19
CA LYS A 741 -0.40 -11.37 -22.94
C LYS A 741 0.72 -12.41 -22.92
N THR A 742 0.82 -13.29 -23.91
CA THR A 742 1.86 -14.33 -23.98
C THR A 742 2.78 -14.17 -25.19
N ASP A 743 2.45 -13.23 -26.08
CA ASP A 743 3.27 -12.82 -27.19
C ASP A 743 4.43 -11.94 -26.69
N LEU A 744 5.65 -12.50 -26.66
CA LEU A 744 6.84 -11.78 -26.20
C LEU A 744 7.35 -10.73 -27.19
N SER A 745 6.86 -10.72 -28.44
CA SER A 745 7.21 -9.67 -29.39
C SER A 745 6.40 -8.38 -29.19
N GLY A 746 5.26 -8.47 -28.50
CA GLY A 746 4.31 -7.37 -28.37
C GLY A 746 3.52 -7.07 -29.65
N GLY A 747 3.67 -7.86 -30.72
CA GLY A 747 3.05 -7.61 -32.02
C GLY A 747 1.53 -7.57 -31.96
N ILE A 748 0.89 -8.53 -31.27
CA ILE A 748 -0.58 -8.54 -31.13
C ILE A 748 -1.07 -7.27 -30.43
N GLN A 749 -0.35 -6.84 -29.39
CA GLN A 749 -0.67 -5.63 -28.64
C GLN A 749 -0.51 -4.37 -29.51
N ARG A 750 0.63 -4.24 -30.22
CA ARG A 750 0.90 -3.11 -31.12
C ARG A 750 -0.16 -3.00 -32.21
N VAL A 751 -0.53 -4.11 -32.83
CA VAL A 751 -1.57 -4.12 -33.89
C VAL A 751 -2.94 -3.76 -33.32
N ALA A 752 -3.35 -4.32 -32.18
CA ALA A 752 -4.62 -3.93 -31.55
C ALA A 752 -4.70 -2.42 -31.27
N ILE A 753 -3.62 -1.84 -30.74
CA ILE A 753 -3.54 -0.40 -30.44
C ILE A 753 -3.53 0.45 -31.71
N LYS A 754 -2.86 -0.01 -32.79
CA LYS A 754 -2.89 0.66 -34.11
C LYS A 754 -4.32 0.85 -34.62
N HIS A 755 -5.21 -0.10 -34.36
CA HIS A 755 -6.64 -0.02 -34.69
C HIS A 755 -7.51 0.60 -33.57
N GLY A 756 -6.88 1.31 -32.63
CA GLY A 756 -7.52 2.01 -31.52
C GLY A 756 -8.17 1.10 -30.47
N CYS A 757 -7.84 -0.19 -30.46
CA CYS A 757 -8.43 -1.17 -29.55
C CYS A 757 -7.52 -1.49 -28.37
N ALA A 758 -8.12 -1.74 -27.20
CA ALA A 758 -7.40 -2.23 -26.04
C ALA A 758 -7.06 -3.73 -26.25
N PRO A 759 -5.79 -4.15 -26.08
CA PRO A 759 -5.39 -5.55 -26.31
C PRO A 759 -6.19 -6.56 -25.47
N PHE A 760 -6.64 -6.15 -24.29
CA PHE A 760 -7.37 -6.98 -23.34
C PHE A 760 -8.89 -7.03 -23.57
N GLY A 761 -9.40 -6.45 -24.65
CA GLY A 761 -10.82 -6.39 -24.93
C GLY A 761 -11.55 -5.18 -24.33
N ASN A 762 -12.86 -5.10 -24.54
CA ASN A 762 -13.75 -4.05 -24.07
C ASN A 762 -15.03 -4.65 -23.50
N ALA A 763 -15.18 -4.60 -22.17
CA ALA A 763 -16.27 -5.26 -21.44
C ALA A 763 -17.06 -4.32 -20.51
N LYS A 764 -18.07 -4.86 -19.84
CA LYS A 764 -18.72 -4.21 -18.70
C LYS A 764 -17.95 -4.54 -17.42
N ALA A 765 -17.90 -3.60 -16.49
CA ALA A 765 -17.55 -3.89 -15.10
C ALA A 765 -18.63 -4.80 -14.49
N ARG A 766 -18.23 -5.82 -13.73
CA ARG A 766 -19.17 -6.75 -13.09
C ARG A 766 -19.38 -6.40 -11.62
N THR A 767 -20.64 -6.32 -11.20
CA THR A 767 -20.98 -6.12 -9.79
C THR A 767 -21.17 -7.46 -9.06
N VAL A 768 -21.44 -8.54 -9.80
CA VAL A 768 -21.57 -9.91 -9.28
C VAL A 768 -20.29 -10.72 -9.59
N VAL A 769 -19.66 -11.25 -8.54
CA VAL A 769 -18.42 -12.05 -8.62
C VAL A 769 -18.73 -13.48 -8.23
N TRP A 770 -19.20 -14.28 -9.19
CA TRP A 770 -19.66 -15.66 -8.97
C TRP A 770 -18.58 -16.65 -8.48
N THR A 771 -17.31 -16.22 -8.44
CA THR A 771 -16.19 -17.02 -7.92
C THR A 771 -15.88 -16.73 -6.45
N PHE A 772 -16.52 -15.73 -5.84
CA PHE A 772 -16.30 -15.38 -4.44
C PHE A 772 -17.35 -16.04 -3.54
N PRO A 773 -17.03 -16.22 -2.24
CA PRO A 773 -17.99 -16.75 -1.26
C PRO A 773 -19.30 -15.96 -1.23
N ASP A 774 -19.21 -14.64 -1.41
CA ASP A 774 -20.35 -13.73 -1.55
C ASP A 774 -20.38 -13.15 -2.97
N PRO A 775 -21.19 -13.71 -3.89
CA PRO A 775 -21.29 -13.19 -5.25
C PRO A 775 -21.79 -11.75 -5.31
N VAL A 776 -22.70 -11.35 -4.41
CA VAL A 776 -23.08 -9.95 -4.13
C VAL A 776 -22.46 -9.59 -2.78
N PRO A 777 -21.84 -8.42 -2.59
CA PRO A 777 -21.28 -8.06 -1.28
C PRO A 777 -22.36 -8.03 -0.21
N LEU A 778 -22.15 -8.79 0.87
CA LEU A 778 -23.06 -8.88 2.01
C LEU A 778 -22.40 -8.27 3.25
N HIS A 779 -23.21 -7.63 4.10
CA HIS A 779 -22.80 -7.33 5.46
C HIS A 779 -22.71 -8.64 6.24
N ARG A 780 -21.64 -8.78 7.01
CA ARG A 780 -21.41 -9.89 7.93
C ARG A 780 -20.81 -9.29 9.19
N GLU A 781 -21.32 -9.66 10.36
CA GLU A 781 -20.74 -9.18 11.61
C GLU A 781 -19.29 -9.68 11.73
N PRO A 782 -18.39 -8.86 12.31
CA PRO A 782 -17.05 -9.29 12.68
C PRO A 782 -17.06 -10.57 13.53
N LEU A 783 -15.95 -11.33 13.51
CA LEU A 783 -15.85 -12.54 14.34
C LEU A 783 -15.98 -12.20 15.83
N TYR A 784 -15.40 -11.06 16.22
CA TYR A 784 -15.46 -10.49 17.55
C TYR A 784 -16.29 -9.20 17.50
N THR A 785 -17.58 -9.29 17.84
CA THR A 785 -18.51 -8.14 17.81
C THR A 785 -19.18 -7.91 19.17
N PRO A 786 -19.37 -6.65 19.61
CA PRO A 786 -20.15 -6.36 20.81
C PRO A 786 -21.66 -6.42 20.52
N ARG A 787 -22.07 -6.44 19.25
CA ARG A 787 -23.47 -6.51 18.80
C ARG A 787 -23.88 -7.95 18.51
N ARG A 788 -23.87 -8.78 19.55
CA ARG A 788 -24.25 -10.20 19.45
C ARG A 788 -25.69 -10.40 18.95
N ASP A 789 -26.55 -9.42 19.20
CA ASP A 789 -27.91 -9.36 18.67
C ASP A 789 -27.96 -9.38 17.14
N LEU A 790 -26.92 -8.88 16.45
CA LEU A 790 -26.87 -8.83 14.98
C LEU A 790 -26.33 -10.11 14.34
N VAL A 791 -25.73 -11.03 15.12
CA VAL A 791 -25.06 -12.22 14.56
C VAL A 791 -26.04 -13.18 13.90
N ALA A 792 -27.28 -13.27 14.42
CA ALA A 792 -28.32 -14.12 13.83
C ALA A 792 -28.76 -13.61 12.44
N ASP A 793 -28.82 -12.30 12.26
CA ASP A 793 -29.22 -11.66 10.99
C ASP A 793 -28.07 -11.62 9.99
N TYR A 794 -26.83 -11.44 10.48
CA TYR A 794 -25.63 -11.21 9.68
C TYR A 794 -24.48 -12.14 10.07
N PRO A 795 -24.64 -13.47 9.96
CA PRO A 795 -23.62 -14.42 10.37
C PRO A 795 -22.37 -14.31 9.49
N THR A 796 -21.23 -14.73 10.05
CA THR A 796 -19.99 -14.94 9.30
C THR A 796 -20.07 -16.17 8.40
N TYR A 797 -18.95 -16.54 7.78
CA TYR A 797 -18.85 -17.73 6.92
C TYR A 797 -18.78 -19.04 7.71
N ASP A 798 -19.01 -20.16 7.04
CA ASP A 798 -18.57 -21.46 7.55
C ASP A 798 -17.04 -21.60 7.51
N ASP A 799 -16.52 -22.35 8.48
CA ASP A 799 -15.13 -22.80 8.52
C ASP A 799 -14.73 -23.50 7.22
N ARG A 800 -13.50 -23.29 6.76
CA ARG A 800 -13.03 -23.79 5.45
C ARG A 800 -11.53 -23.98 5.42
N LYS A 801 -11.04 -24.58 4.34
CA LYS A 801 -9.59 -24.63 4.04
C LYS A 801 -9.25 -23.65 2.93
N SER A 802 -8.20 -22.86 3.10
CA SER A 802 -7.72 -21.90 2.10
C SER A 802 -6.21 -21.67 2.27
N TYR A 803 -5.49 -21.43 1.17
CA TYR A 803 -4.04 -21.25 1.17
C TYR A 803 -3.28 -22.27 2.03
N ARG A 804 -3.60 -23.56 1.83
CA ARG A 804 -2.99 -24.71 2.52
C ARG A 804 -3.35 -24.88 3.99
N LEU A 805 -4.21 -24.03 4.57
CA LEU A 805 -4.50 -24.02 6.01
C LEU A 805 -6.00 -24.06 6.31
N PRO A 806 -6.42 -24.69 7.43
CA PRO A 806 -7.74 -24.47 8.01
C PRO A 806 -7.92 -22.98 8.34
N THR A 807 -9.12 -22.47 8.11
CA THR A 807 -9.51 -21.09 8.40
C THR A 807 -10.86 -21.10 9.08
N LEU A 808 -10.87 -20.59 10.31
CA LEU A 808 -12.02 -20.62 11.20
C LEU A 808 -12.84 -19.32 11.09
N TYR A 809 -14.16 -19.45 11.10
CA TYR A 809 -15.12 -18.36 11.02
C TYR A 809 -16.24 -18.61 12.03
N ALA A 810 -17.28 -19.37 11.67
CA ALA A 810 -18.41 -19.69 12.53
C ALA A 810 -17.97 -20.29 13.89
N SER A 811 -16.94 -21.14 13.92
CA SER A 811 -16.45 -21.71 15.19
C SER A 811 -15.86 -20.67 16.15
N ILE A 812 -15.35 -19.54 15.63
CA ILE A 812 -14.92 -18.39 16.43
C ILE A 812 -16.13 -17.52 16.80
N GLN A 813 -16.95 -17.13 15.81
CA GLN A 813 -18.08 -16.22 16.05
C GLN A 813 -19.16 -16.83 16.97
N ASN A 814 -19.29 -18.16 17.04
CA ASN A 814 -20.24 -18.81 17.95
C ASN A 814 -19.86 -18.64 19.44
N LYS A 815 -18.62 -18.26 19.75
CA LYS A 815 -18.19 -17.96 21.12
C LYS A 815 -18.49 -16.48 21.44
N ASP A 816 -19.25 -16.24 22.50
CA ASP A 816 -19.59 -14.90 22.92
C ASP A 816 -18.55 -14.34 23.91
N PHE A 817 -17.78 -13.36 23.45
CA PHE A 817 -16.81 -12.61 24.26
C PHE A 817 -17.30 -11.23 24.68
N SER A 818 -18.48 -10.80 24.22
CA SER A 818 -18.95 -9.40 24.34
C SER A 818 -19.21 -8.97 25.78
N LYS A 819 -19.53 -9.90 26.68
CA LYS A 819 -19.76 -9.61 28.10
C LYS A 819 -18.47 -9.27 28.83
N ASP A 820 -17.39 -9.99 28.52
CA ASP A 820 -16.08 -9.81 29.17
C ASP A 820 -15.24 -8.73 28.49
N PHE A 821 -15.45 -8.52 27.18
CA PHE A 821 -14.74 -7.57 26.34
C PHE A 821 -15.75 -6.70 25.57
N PRO A 822 -16.39 -5.70 26.22
CA PRO A 822 -17.54 -4.99 25.64
C PRO A 822 -17.16 -3.90 24.62
N MET A 823 -15.89 -3.52 24.53
CA MET A 823 -15.44 -2.42 23.68
C MET A 823 -14.82 -2.95 22.38
N ILE A 824 -15.05 -2.25 21.26
CA ILE A 824 -14.32 -2.50 20.02
C ILE A 824 -12.91 -1.94 20.16
N LEU A 825 -11.89 -2.73 19.84
CA LEU A 825 -10.53 -2.24 19.61
C LEU A 825 -10.27 -2.14 18.11
N THR A 826 -9.90 -0.94 17.68
CA THR A 826 -9.47 -0.68 16.32
C THR A 826 -8.05 -0.11 16.30
N SER A 827 -7.31 -0.34 15.22
CA SER A 827 -5.91 0.11 15.10
C SER A 827 -5.69 1.02 13.90
N GLY A 828 -4.70 1.90 13.98
CA GLY A 828 -4.33 2.77 12.86
C GLY A 828 -2.95 3.38 12.94
N ARG A 829 -2.75 4.44 12.16
CA ARG A 829 -1.45 5.08 11.96
C ARG A 829 -1.31 6.38 12.72
N LEU A 830 -0.05 6.78 12.89
CA LEU A 830 0.38 8.11 13.31
C LEU A 830 1.19 8.76 12.18
N VAL A 831 1.32 10.10 12.21
CA VAL A 831 2.01 10.84 11.14
C VAL A 831 3.52 10.71 11.23
N GLU A 832 4.03 10.45 12.43
CA GLU A 832 5.43 10.38 12.82
C GLU A 832 6.08 9.07 12.38
N TYR A 833 5.28 7.99 12.37
CA TYR A 833 5.77 6.63 12.16
C TYR A 833 5.20 5.99 10.90
N GLU A 834 5.86 4.93 10.44
CA GLU A 834 5.53 4.20 9.22
C GLU A 834 5.89 2.72 9.37
N GLY A 835 5.14 1.85 8.68
CA GLY A 835 5.21 0.40 8.90
C GLY A 835 4.95 0.02 10.36
N GLY A 836 5.67 -0.99 10.87
CA GLY A 836 5.75 -1.30 12.30
C GLY A 836 6.66 -0.35 13.09
N GLY A 837 7.12 0.74 12.48
CA GLY A 837 7.85 1.80 13.16
C GLY A 837 9.31 1.51 13.48
N ASP A 838 9.89 0.36 13.13
CA ASP A 838 11.28 0.04 13.49
C ASP A 838 12.28 1.08 12.95
N GLU A 839 12.19 1.42 11.67
CA GLU A 839 13.04 2.43 11.01
C GLU A 839 12.78 3.85 11.57
N SER A 840 11.50 4.20 11.77
CA SER A 840 11.09 5.56 12.13
C SER A 840 11.18 5.86 13.64
N ARG A 841 10.99 4.87 14.53
CA ARG A 841 11.32 4.98 15.97
C ARG A 841 12.82 4.96 16.22
N SER A 842 13.60 4.46 15.25
CA SER A 842 15.05 4.56 15.24
C SER A 842 15.55 5.88 14.66
N ASN A 843 14.66 6.78 14.21
CA ASN A 843 15.00 8.14 13.79
C ASN A 843 14.77 9.12 14.96
N LYS A 844 15.83 9.78 15.44
CA LYS A 844 15.78 10.63 16.63
C LYS A 844 14.75 11.77 16.54
N TRP A 845 14.56 12.35 15.35
CA TRP A 845 13.65 13.49 15.16
C TRP A 845 12.18 13.06 15.20
N LEU A 846 11.87 11.92 14.58
CA LEU A 846 10.51 11.35 14.61
C LEU A 846 10.18 10.81 16.00
N ALA A 847 11.17 10.17 16.66
CA ALA A 847 11.07 9.71 18.03
C ALA A 847 10.80 10.84 19.03
N GLU A 848 11.32 12.05 18.78
CA GLU A 848 11.05 13.23 19.61
C GLU A 848 9.58 13.68 19.53
N LEU A 849 8.95 13.55 18.36
CA LEU A 849 7.56 13.98 18.13
C LEU A 849 6.54 13.09 18.85
N GLN A 850 6.82 11.79 19.01
CA GLN A 850 5.90 10.86 19.69
C GLN A 850 6.65 9.82 20.52
N GLN A 851 6.78 10.04 21.83
CA GLN A 851 7.61 9.20 22.70
C GLN A 851 6.89 8.00 23.32
N ASP A 852 5.57 8.07 23.45
CA ASP A 852 4.81 7.09 24.21
C ASP A 852 3.82 6.32 23.31
N MET A 853 3.68 5.03 23.60
CA MET A 853 2.54 4.24 23.13
C MET A 853 1.31 4.60 23.95
N PHE A 854 0.16 4.76 23.29
CA PHE A 854 -1.09 5.17 23.91
C PHE A 854 -2.31 4.46 23.32
N CYS A 855 -3.44 4.57 24.01
CA CYS A 855 -4.74 4.16 23.50
C CYS A 855 -5.76 5.29 23.72
N GLU A 856 -6.46 5.67 22.65
CA GLU A 856 -7.51 6.69 22.70
C GLU A 856 -8.80 6.10 23.28
N LEU A 857 -9.37 6.78 24.26
CA LEU A 857 -10.61 6.38 24.94
C LEU A 857 -11.62 7.53 24.99
N ASN A 858 -12.91 7.20 24.85
CA ASN A 858 -13.96 8.16 25.10
C ASN A 858 -14.01 8.53 26.61
N PRO A 859 -14.31 9.79 26.99
CA PRO A 859 -14.41 10.17 28.40
C PRO A 859 -15.38 9.32 29.21
N VAL A 860 -16.49 8.86 28.62
CA VAL A 860 -17.45 7.99 29.32
C VAL A 860 -16.83 6.64 29.65
N ASP A 861 -16.17 6.01 28.68
CA ASP A 861 -15.56 4.69 28.86
C ASP A 861 -14.39 4.76 29.85
N ALA A 862 -13.57 5.81 29.78
CA ALA A 862 -12.49 6.06 30.72
C ALA A 862 -13.00 6.26 32.15
N ASN A 863 -14.04 7.08 32.34
CA ASN A 863 -14.63 7.33 33.66
C ASN A 863 -15.27 6.07 34.26
N ASN A 864 -15.98 5.29 33.45
CA ASN A 864 -16.57 4.02 33.89
C ASN A 864 -15.49 3.01 34.34
N ALA A 865 -14.31 3.04 33.71
CA ALA A 865 -13.16 2.21 34.07
C ALA A 865 -12.26 2.83 35.17
N GLY A 866 -12.56 4.03 35.67
CA GLY A 866 -11.74 4.73 36.66
C GLY A 866 -10.37 5.20 36.15
N ILE A 867 -10.23 5.41 34.84
CA ILE A 867 -8.98 5.76 34.16
C ILE A 867 -8.92 7.27 33.89
N ARG A 868 -7.80 7.90 34.24
CA ARG A 868 -7.52 9.32 33.96
C ARG A 868 -6.65 9.50 32.72
N ASP A 869 -6.73 10.67 32.11
CA ASP A 869 -5.84 11.03 31.00
C ASP A 869 -4.36 10.92 31.40
N GLY A 870 -3.54 10.33 30.53
CA GLY A 870 -2.12 10.07 30.75
C GLY A 870 -1.79 8.93 31.72
N GLN A 871 -2.78 8.32 32.39
CA GLN A 871 -2.58 7.19 33.30
C GLN A 871 -2.14 5.94 32.52
N MET A 872 -1.28 5.12 33.11
CA MET A 872 -1.01 3.78 32.56
C MET A 872 -2.22 2.88 32.77
N MET A 873 -2.54 2.10 31.76
CA MET A 873 -3.66 1.14 31.79
C MET A 873 -3.30 -0.13 31.04
N TRP A 874 -4.00 -1.21 31.38
CA TRP A 874 -3.99 -2.44 30.62
C TRP A 874 -5.12 -2.45 29.61
N VAL A 875 -4.81 -2.89 28.40
CA VAL A 875 -5.79 -3.28 27.39
C VAL A 875 -5.68 -4.79 27.22
N HIS A 876 -6.77 -5.51 27.41
CA HIS A 876 -6.87 -6.97 27.30
C HIS A 876 -7.69 -7.36 26.09
N SER A 877 -7.32 -8.45 25.41
CA SER A 877 -8.05 -9.02 24.27
C SER A 877 -8.69 -10.37 24.61
N PRO A 878 -9.73 -10.80 23.85
CA PRO A 878 -10.40 -12.08 24.02
C PRO A 878 -9.51 -13.32 23.98
N GLU A 879 -8.39 -13.25 23.27
CA GLU A 879 -7.44 -14.38 23.10
C GLU A 879 -6.30 -14.33 24.14
N GLY A 880 -6.45 -13.54 25.20
CA GLY A 880 -5.50 -13.47 26.33
C GLY A 880 -4.30 -12.55 26.10
N GLY A 881 -4.24 -11.88 24.94
CA GLY A 881 -3.25 -10.84 24.68
C GLY A 881 -3.51 -9.59 25.53
N LYS A 882 -2.45 -8.99 26.08
CA LYS A 882 -2.55 -7.75 26.85
C LYS A 882 -1.39 -6.80 26.59
N VAL A 883 -1.64 -5.51 26.70
CA VAL A 883 -0.62 -4.45 26.56
C VAL A 883 -0.75 -3.41 27.65
N ARG A 884 0.38 -2.85 28.10
CA ARG A 884 0.43 -1.75 29.06
C ARG A 884 0.74 -0.42 28.36
N VAL A 885 -0.25 0.47 28.26
CA VAL A 885 -0.15 1.70 27.45
C VAL A 885 -0.68 2.92 28.22
N LYS A 886 -0.34 4.13 27.77
CA LYS A 886 -0.94 5.36 28.32
C LYS A 886 -2.36 5.55 27.81
N ALA A 887 -3.26 5.99 28.68
CA ALA A 887 -4.58 6.46 28.27
C ALA A 887 -4.47 7.84 27.62
N MET A 888 -5.14 8.03 26.47
CA MET A 888 -5.42 9.33 25.87
C MET A 888 -6.93 9.53 25.87
N VAL A 889 -7.45 10.28 26.85
CA VAL A 889 -8.89 10.48 27.01
C VAL A 889 -9.36 11.60 26.09
N THR A 890 -10.22 11.29 25.11
CA THR A 890 -10.61 12.21 24.04
C THR A 890 -11.99 11.91 23.45
N GLN A 891 -12.73 12.94 23.06
CA GLN A 891 -14.03 12.80 22.37
C GLN A 891 -13.90 12.42 20.88
N ARG A 892 -12.65 12.34 20.36
CA ARG A 892 -12.41 11.96 18.96
C ARG A 892 -12.92 10.55 18.66
N VAL A 893 -12.73 9.61 19.58
CA VAL A 893 -13.23 8.23 19.45
C VAL A 893 -14.65 8.10 20.01
N GLY A 894 -15.49 7.29 19.36
CA GLY A 894 -16.85 7.00 19.79
C GLY A 894 -16.90 6.20 21.10
N ARG A 895 -18.05 6.24 21.81
CA ARG A 895 -18.29 5.40 22.99
C ARG A 895 -18.22 3.93 22.61
N GLY A 896 -17.69 3.09 23.49
CA GLY A 896 -17.50 1.66 23.26
C GLY A 896 -16.44 1.33 22.21
N VAL A 897 -15.61 2.31 21.81
CA VAL A 897 -14.52 2.12 20.85
C VAL A 897 -13.21 2.62 21.47
N ALA A 898 -12.18 1.79 21.41
CA ALA A 898 -10.80 2.11 21.76
C ALA A 898 -9.93 2.11 20.49
N PHE A 899 -8.94 3.00 20.44
CA PHE A 899 -8.01 3.07 19.30
C PHE A 899 -6.55 2.97 19.75
N MET A 900 -5.77 2.11 19.08
CA MET A 900 -4.33 2.00 19.31
C MET A 900 -3.51 2.15 18.02
N PRO A 901 -2.42 2.94 18.01
CA PRO A 901 -1.49 2.94 16.90
C PRO A 901 -0.62 1.66 16.88
N PHE A 902 -0.37 1.07 15.71
CA PHE A 902 0.36 -0.21 15.61
C PHE A 902 1.88 -0.07 15.40
N HIS A 903 2.44 1.14 15.53
CA HIS A 903 3.83 1.45 15.18
C HIS A 903 4.88 1.08 16.25
N PHE A 904 4.46 0.58 17.41
CA PHE A 904 5.33 0.41 18.57
C PHE A 904 5.76 -1.04 18.74
N GLY A 905 6.93 -1.22 19.33
CA GLY A 905 7.54 -2.51 19.64
C GLY A 905 8.72 -2.32 20.59
N GLY A 906 9.20 -3.42 21.14
CA GLY A 906 10.31 -3.46 22.08
C GLY A 906 9.91 -3.50 23.56
N HIS A 907 8.62 -3.44 23.87
CA HIS A 907 8.07 -3.91 25.14
C HIS A 907 7.27 -5.21 24.92
N TRP A 908 7.17 -6.02 25.98
CA TRP A 908 6.37 -7.23 26.02
C TRP A 908 5.63 -7.32 27.35
N GLN A 909 4.32 -7.05 27.33
CA GLN A 909 3.44 -7.12 28.50
C GLN A 909 3.95 -6.32 29.71
N GLY A 910 4.38 -5.07 29.47
CA GLY A 910 4.91 -4.15 30.46
C GLY A 910 6.42 -4.20 30.66
N GLU A 911 7.08 -5.25 30.17
CA GLU A 911 8.53 -5.43 30.32
C GLU A 911 9.31 -4.90 29.13
N SER A 912 10.46 -4.27 29.39
CA SER A 912 11.31 -3.75 28.31
C SER A 912 12.21 -4.85 27.74
N LEU A 913 12.19 -5.01 26.42
CA LEU A 913 13.08 -5.93 25.69
C LEU A 913 14.37 -5.26 25.20
N ARG A 914 14.66 -4.04 25.68
CA ARG A 914 15.83 -3.24 25.27
C ARG A 914 17.15 -4.03 25.36
N ALA A 915 17.33 -4.82 26.42
CA ALA A 915 18.54 -5.60 26.66
C ALA A 915 18.75 -6.76 25.66
N LYS A 916 17.74 -7.12 24.87
CA LYS A 916 17.81 -8.17 23.84
C LYS A 916 18.24 -7.65 22.47
N TYR A 917 18.21 -6.34 22.25
CA TYR A 917 18.69 -5.77 21.00
C TYR A 917 20.22 -5.91 20.89
N PRO A 918 20.79 -6.03 19.69
CA PRO A 918 22.22 -5.87 19.50
C PRO A 918 22.70 -4.52 20.05
N ASP A 919 23.88 -4.49 20.65
CA ASP A 919 24.38 -3.32 21.37
C ASP A 919 24.33 -2.03 20.53
N GLY A 920 23.63 -1.02 21.07
CA GLY A 920 23.49 0.29 20.44
C GLY A 920 22.48 0.40 19.30
N THR A 921 21.80 -0.70 18.94
CA THR A 921 20.86 -0.74 17.80
C THR A 921 19.38 -0.63 18.21
N ASP A 922 19.09 -0.56 19.51
CA ASP A 922 17.74 -0.36 20.04
C ASP A 922 17.09 0.92 19.50
N PRO A 923 15.79 0.90 19.15
CA PRO A 923 15.06 2.11 18.79
C PRO A 923 15.08 3.15 19.93
N TYR A 924 15.04 4.44 19.57
CA TYR A 924 14.97 5.52 20.57
C TYR A 924 13.69 5.45 21.40
N VAL A 925 12.58 5.10 20.74
CA VAL A 925 11.27 4.92 21.37
C VAL A 925 10.89 3.44 21.33
N LEU A 926 10.58 2.88 22.50
CA LEU A 926 10.00 1.55 22.66
C LEU A 926 8.56 1.66 23.17
N GLY A 927 7.77 0.63 22.91
CA GLY A 927 6.41 0.54 23.41
C GLY A 927 5.81 -0.82 23.11
N GLU A 928 4.56 -1.00 23.53
CA GLU A 928 3.82 -2.23 23.27
C GLU A 928 3.26 -2.22 21.85
N ALA A 929 3.32 -3.37 21.17
CA ALA A 929 2.67 -3.53 19.88
C ALA A 929 1.15 -3.74 20.05
N SER A 930 0.32 -2.88 19.43
CA SER A 930 -1.14 -3.01 19.50
C SER A 930 -1.64 -4.40 19.08
N ASN A 931 -0.93 -5.03 18.14
CA ASN A 931 -1.29 -6.33 17.61
C ASN A 931 -1.02 -7.51 18.55
N MET A 932 -0.42 -7.28 19.73
CA MET A 932 -0.52 -8.25 20.83
C MET A 932 -1.96 -8.46 21.30
N CYS A 933 -2.82 -7.45 21.15
CA CYS A 933 -4.26 -7.56 21.38
C CYS A 933 -5.05 -7.90 20.11
N GLY A 934 -4.40 -8.10 18.97
CA GLY A 934 -5.06 -8.49 17.73
C GLY A 934 -5.43 -9.97 17.75
N THR A 935 -6.68 -10.29 17.43
CA THR A 935 -7.24 -11.64 17.50
C THR A 935 -7.16 -12.39 16.16
N TYR A 936 -7.56 -13.66 16.16
CA TYR A 936 -7.84 -14.43 14.94
C TYR A 936 -8.93 -13.77 14.08
N GLY A 937 -8.72 -13.75 12.77
CA GLY A 937 -9.70 -13.23 11.83
C GLY A 937 -9.06 -12.87 10.51
N TYR A 938 -9.59 -13.42 9.41
CA TYR A 938 -8.99 -13.32 8.09
C TYR A 938 -10.04 -13.14 7.00
N ASP A 939 -9.74 -12.36 5.98
CA ASP A 939 -10.59 -12.19 4.81
C ASP A 939 -10.81 -13.50 4.06
N SER A 940 -12.06 -13.76 3.69
CA SER A 940 -12.49 -15.02 3.08
C SER A 940 -11.84 -15.37 1.75
N VAL A 941 -11.29 -14.38 1.03
CA VAL A 941 -10.68 -14.56 -0.30
C VAL A 941 -9.16 -14.45 -0.25
N THR A 942 -8.64 -13.55 0.58
CA THR A 942 -7.25 -13.11 0.55
C THR A 942 -6.51 -13.41 1.85
N GLN A 943 -7.20 -13.90 2.88
CA GLN A 943 -6.61 -14.14 4.19
C GLN A 943 -5.99 -12.88 4.82
N MET A 944 -6.44 -11.69 4.41
CA MET A 944 -6.09 -10.43 5.05
C MET A 944 -6.55 -10.44 6.51
N GLN A 945 -5.66 -10.12 7.44
CA GLN A 945 -5.98 -10.07 8.87
C GLN A 945 -7.01 -8.97 9.24
N GLU A 946 -7.80 -9.24 10.27
CA GLU A 946 -8.78 -8.30 10.85
C GLU A 946 -8.17 -7.49 12.01
N THR A 947 -7.68 -6.29 11.72
CA THR A 947 -7.06 -5.38 12.73
C THR A 947 -7.90 -4.14 13.02
N LYS A 948 -9.02 -3.98 12.31
CA LYS A 948 -9.91 -2.81 12.44
C LYS A 948 -11.09 -3.07 13.36
N THR A 949 -11.37 -4.33 13.64
CA THR A 949 -12.53 -4.72 14.45
C THR A 949 -12.21 -5.97 15.25
N THR A 950 -11.82 -5.80 16.51
CA THR A 950 -11.83 -6.86 17.52
C THR A 950 -12.42 -6.31 18.81
N LEU A 951 -12.44 -7.10 19.89
CA LEU A 951 -12.92 -6.68 21.19
C LEU A 951 -11.77 -6.43 22.16
N CYS A 952 -12.02 -5.59 23.16
CA CYS A 952 -11.11 -5.38 24.29
C CYS A 952 -11.85 -5.04 25.59
N ARG A 953 -11.08 -5.14 26.68
CA ARG A 953 -11.41 -4.62 28.01
C ARG A 953 -10.26 -3.75 28.48
N ILE A 954 -10.58 -2.66 29.17
CA ILE A 954 -9.60 -1.73 29.73
C ILE A 954 -9.66 -1.74 31.26
N GLU A 955 -8.52 -1.56 31.92
CA GLU A 955 -8.41 -1.42 33.37
C GLU A 955 -7.19 -0.58 33.75
N ALA A 956 -7.25 0.15 34.87
CA ALA A 956 -6.08 0.87 35.39
C ALA A 956 -4.92 -0.10 35.70
N ALA A 957 -3.68 0.31 35.40
CA ALA A 957 -2.47 -0.51 35.56
C ALA A 957 -1.65 -0.26 36.82
#